data_AF-A0A961BX68-F1
#
_entry.id   AF-A0A961BX68-F1
#
_cell.length_a   1.000
_cell.length_b   1.000
_cell.length_c   1.000
_cell.angle_alpha   90.00
_cell.angle_beta   90.00
_cell.angle_gamma   90.00
#
_symmetry.space_group_name_H-M   'P 1'
#
loop_
_entity.id
_entity.type
_entity.pdbx_description
1 polymer ?
#
loop_
_entity_poly.entity_id
_entity_poly.type
_entity_poly.pdbx_seq_one_letter_code
_entity_poly.pdbx_strand_id
1 'polypeptide(L)'
;QAYFSSYTQQATYLDLDTGLAAISAHAKALGYDAIVLFLDELVLWLAFSVQDQAFFRRESQKITKLVESSTGVRPIPLVSFVARQMDLRRWFADSGASGAEQEALDRAFRHQEGRFGTITLGDDNLPYVARQRLLRRKDERAEQVMTEAFDHLERRPEVWDVLLDGVNTDDAHRGADETAFRRTYPFSPALVSTLRSLASVMQRERTALKVMQQMLVDRRETLTVDDVIPVGDAFSYIVNGQNPLDPTAAALFRSARSLYAEKLQPLLLTNHGLTRDDLERAEMGSGSLPAGFLADDRLAQTLLLSAIAPKVPALKGLTASRLASLNHGSIVSPLPGNERTVVLGKVREWSRSIPEIHVEGDRDPVIRVQLEDVDYESVVDRAKGEDNPGRRRELVKALIAEMLDVELRDPDMLGAHTDHLIWRGSRRDVDLVFGNVRDSSWLTDDHFTSRPGTWRLVIDHPFDDEGHSSAEDMQRLDRLLSTGQPRQTVVWVPRFLSSEKMLDLRRLVILDWLLGGTGERWASHADHLSEVDRATARAILQANHSSLRDGLQRALEQAYGVMKPAPGVLQDDAGHDRVLTSLDRSFDPGAPDGATFASAYRSLVDRAYTATYPAHPTFEPGDVEIRVTDLKAVYAHLERAMSDPQKRVPLAGDAAVVRRVANALGVGYAAETHFIFGDDRFSPWGTELARAAGAEGLSDAPVKVSELRRWIDAITPKRGLRPEVSDLVILAWALLRQRAWYHHGAPIPAPQPGKVLSEMELRLQAMPSQSEWTGATRAAGELFGIHASPYLTPQAVASLAEEIKTKVSALVGPAQSLVTHVEDAYRRLDLTTEGQTGRASDRLATAREASLAVSSLMHLDGVEMTRRLAELAESGHGSAIGTSLTRAADVSSALTRFRWDRLDPLKAASTDDDAKQILSRLRLGMTSDEIVTRAADALQRADDEAYQWAIGRSQPPSPGPGPSPVPPAPDPGPIDPGPVVIRDPHRHVVQRNDPGAHQTVLSELRAFLTTHADDQVEVTWRVVE
;
A
#
# COMPACT_ATOMS: atom_id res chain seq x y z
N GLN A 1 94.66 52.26 57.57
CA GLN A 1 94.92 51.61 56.27
C GLN A 1 95.17 50.12 56.56
N ALA A 2 94.20 49.23 56.71
CA ALA A 2 92.81 49.19 56.21
C ALA A 2 92.72 49.27 54.68
N TYR A 3 92.54 48.12 54.03
CA TYR A 3 91.40 47.78 53.16
C TYR A 3 91.64 46.39 52.50
N PHE A 4 91.24 45.31 53.18
CA PHE A 4 90.78 44.09 52.49
C PHE A 4 89.26 44.20 52.41
N SER A 5 88.75 44.59 51.25
CA SER A 5 87.33 44.74 50.99
C SER A 5 86.73 43.48 50.36
N SER A 6 85.51 43.16 50.81
CA SER A 6 84.49 42.33 50.13
C SER A 6 84.87 40.91 49.68
N TYR A 7 84.38 39.91 50.42
CA TYR A 7 83.09 39.30 50.06
C TYR A 7 82.42 38.61 51.27
N THR A 8 81.39 39.22 51.82
CA THR A 8 80.53 38.62 52.87
C THR A 8 79.31 37.96 52.22
N GLN A 9 79.20 36.63 52.30
CA GLN A 9 77.93 35.93 52.01
C GLN A 9 76.96 36.11 53.19
N GLN A 10 76.01 37.03 53.04
CA GLN A 10 74.83 37.12 53.92
C GLN A 10 73.67 36.32 53.30
N ALA A 11 73.63 35.02 53.57
CA ALA A 11 72.47 34.18 53.28
C ALA A 11 72.30 33.11 54.38
N THR A 12 71.10 32.97 54.93
CA THR A 12 70.77 32.00 55.98
C THR A 12 70.73 30.55 55.47
N TYR A 13 70.78 30.36 54.15
CA TYR A 13 70.74 29.07 53.47
C TYR A 13 71.85 29.01 52.41
N LEU A 14 72.44 27.82 52.23
CA LEU A 14 73.34 27.54 51.12
C LEU A 14 72.55 27.50 49.79
N ASP A 15 73.21 27.82 48.68
CA ASP A 15 72.66 27.50 47.37
C ASP A 15 72.58 25.98 47.15
N LEU A 16 71.76 25.55 46.19
CA LEU A 16 71.48 24.12 46.00
C LEU A 16 72.74 23.30 45.66
N ASP A 17 73.68 23.82 44.85
CA ASP A 17 74.83 23.02 44.43
C ASP A 17 75.85 22.88 45.57
N THR A 18 76.12 23.96 46.31
CA THR A 18 76.93 23.92 47.53
C THR A 18 76.30 23.02 48.61
N GLY A 19 74.97 23.09 48.77
CA GLY A 19 74.23 22.24 49.69
C GLY A 19 74.31 20.75 49.32
N LEU A 20 74.09 20.41 48.04
CA LEU A 20 74.21 19.03 47.55
C LEU A 20 75.65 18.49 47.66
N ALA A 21 76.66 19.32 47.44
CA ALA A 21 78.06 18.95 47.66
C ALA A 21 78.37 18.67 49.15
N ALA A 22 77.85 19.50 50.06
CA ALA A 22 77.98 19.29 51.50
C ALA A 22 77.28 18.01 51.99
N ILE A 23 76.07 17.72 51.48
CA ILE A 23 75.34 16.48 51.78
C ILE A 23 76.12 15.25 51.26
N SER A 24 76.65 15.31 50.03
CA SER A 24 77.50 14.25 49.46
C SER A 24 78.76 14.00 50.29
N ALA A 25 79.47 15.05 50.71
CA ALA A 25 80.63 14.94 51.59
C ALA A 25 80.28 14.33 52.96
N HIS A 26 79.16 14.74 53.55
CA HIS A 26 78.69 14.23 54.84
C HIS A 26 78.29 12.75 54.76
N ALA A 27 77.51 12.36 53.75
CA ALA A 27 77.11 10.97 53.53
C ALA A 27 78.32 10.05 53.28
N LYS A 28 79.36 10.53 52.59
CA LYS A 28 80.62 9.79 52.45
C LYS A 28 81.33 9.59 53.79
N ALA A 29 81.35 10.59 54.67
CA ALA A 29 81.91 10.47 56.01
C ALA A 29 81.15 9.48 56.90
N LEU A 30 79.87 9.21 56.59
CA LEU A 30 79.05 8.17 57.22
C LEU A 30 79.17 6.79 56.56
N GLY A 31 79.95 6.65 55.48
CA GLY A 31 80.19 5.37 54.80
C GLY A 31 79.16 4.97 53.75
N TYR A 32 78.32 5.89 53.26
CA TYR A 32 77.40 5.63 52.15
C TYR A 32 78.09 5.77 50.78
N ASP A 33 77.76 4.90 49.84
CA ASP A 33 78.29 4.92 48.46
C ASP A 33 77.53 5.85 47.50
N ALA A 34 76.27 6.18 47.80
CA ALA A 34 75.41 7.04 46.98
C ALA A 34 74.28 7.65 47.82
N ILE A 35 73.64 8.71 47.30
CA ILE A 35 72.39 9.25 47.84
C ILE A 35 71.30 9.14 46.77
N VAL A 36 70.14 8.60 47.13
CA VAL A 36 68.96 8.54 46.25
C VAL A 36 67.95 9.60 46.69
N LEU A 37 67.54 10.46 45.75
CA LEU A 37 66.55 11.51 45.95
C LEU A 37 65.29 11.18 45.15
N PHE A 38 64.15 11.04 45.84
CA PHE A 38 62.84 10.96 45.21
C PHE A 38 62.15 12.32 45.33
N LEU A 39 61.93 12.98 44.19
CA LEU A 39 61.35 14.31 44.08
C LEU A 39 60.00 14.20 43.38
N ASP A 40 58.95 13.92 44.17
CA ASP A 40 57.57 13.97 43.70
C ASP A 40 57.05 15.42 43.65
N GLU A 41 56.00 15.65 42.87
CA GLU A 41 55.32 16.93 42.64
C GLU A 41 56.19 18.12 42.15
N LEU A 42 57.52 17.99 42.07
CA LEU A 42 58.44 19.07 41.67
C LEU A 42 58.06 19.74 40.34
N VAL A 43 57.68 18.93 39.35
CA VAL A 43 57.22 19.39 38.03
C VAL A 43 55.88 20.12 38.12
N LEU A 44 54.97 19.64 38.97
CA LEU A 44 53.64 20.22 39.19
C LEU A 44 53.73 21.56 39.96
N TRP A 45 54.58 21.61 40.98
CA TRP A 45 54.90 22.83 41.74
C TRP A 45 55.54 23.92 40.85
N LEU A 46 56.46 23.52 39.96
CA LEU A 46 56.99 24.43 38.95
C LEU A 46 55.90 24.89 37.97
N ALA A 47 55.00 23.99 37.54
CA ALA A 47 53.90 24.34 36.63
C ALA A 47 52.91 25.35 37.25
N PHE A 48 52.59 25.23 38.55
CA PHE A 48 51.80 26.25 39.25
C PHE A 48 52.51 27.62 39.35
N SER A 49 53.85 27.64 39.29
CA SER A 49 54.66 28.85 39.43
C SER A 49 54.94 29.55 38.08
N VAL A 50 54.40 29.07 36.96
CA VAL A 50 54.68 29.56 35.59
C VAL A 50 54.26 31.02 35.37
N GLN A 51 53.24 31.48 36.11
CA GLN A 51 52.75 32.87 36.04
C GLN A 51 53.83 33.89 36.48
N ASP A 52 54.77 33.49 37.36
CA ASP A 52 55.99 34.26 37.62
C ASP A 52 57.16 33.71 36.78
N GLN A 53 57.33 34.28 35.58
CA GLN A 53 58.41 33.87 34.68
C GLN A 53 59.83 34.08 35.26
N ALA A 54 60.02 35.03 36.18
CA ALA A 54 61.33 35.31 36.77
C ALA A 54 61.68 34.26 37.85
N PHE A 55 60.70 33.88 38.66
CA PHE A 55 60.79 32.74 39.57
C PHE A 55 60.98 31.44 38.79
N PHE A 56 60.10 31.13 37.84
CA PHE A 56 60.14 29.88 37.07
C PHE A 56 61.48 29.66 36.35
N ARG A 57 62.05 30.68 35.69
CA ARG A 57 63.37 30.58 35.03
C ARG A 57 64.51 30.33 36.01
N ARG A 58 64.48 30.95 37.20
CA ARG A 58 65.51 30.78 38.23
C ARG A 58 65.44 29.40 38.89
N GLU A 59 64.24 28.92 39.21
CA GLU A 59 64.06 27.64 39.89
C GLU A 59 64.23 26.45 38.93
N SER A 60 63.78 26.55 37.68
CA SER A 60 64.01 25.49 36.66
C SER A 60 65.51 25.28 36.35
N GLN A 61 66.33 26.33 36.37
CA GLN A 61 67.80 26.21 36.23
C GLN A 61 68.45 25.43 37.40
N LYS A 62 67.82 25.34 38.57
CA LYS A 62 68.35 24.57 39.70
C LYS A 62 68.21 23.06 39.49
N ILE A 63 67.24 22.59 38.69
CA ILE A 63 67.10 21.16 38.35
C ILE A 63 68.39 20.63 37.72
N THR A 64 69.06 21.42 36.88
CA THR A 64 70.36 21.09 36.29
C THR A 64 71.39 20.68 37.35
N LYS A 65 71.36 21.28 38.55
CA LYS A 65 72.32 21.01 39.63
C LYS A 65 72.15 19.63 40.28
N LEU A 66 71.05 18.93 40.02
CA LEU A 66 70.91 17.52 40.40
C LEU A 66 71.87 16.63 39.60
N VAL A 67 72.12 16.97 38.33
CA VAL A 67 72.96 16.19 37.39
C VAL A 67 74.38 16.77 37.27
N GLU A 68 74.51 18.08 37.08
CA GLU A 68 75.79 18.77 36.85
C GLU A 68 76.18 19.65 38.04
N SER A 69 77.36 19.42 38.62
CA SER A 69 77.90 20.28 39.67
C SER A 69 78.88 21.31 39.11
N SER A 70 78.76 22.56 39.57
CA SER A 70 79.72 23.64 39.33
C SER A 70 80.80 23.74 40.41
N THR A 71 80.70 22.99 41.51
CA THR A 71 81.67 23.00 42.61
C THR A 71 82.74 21.90 42.53
N GLY A 72 82.67 21.03 41.51
CA GLY A 72 83.66 19.99 41.23
C GLY A 72 83.09 18.57 41.27
N VAL A 73 83.98 17.56 41.34
CA VAL A 73 83.56 16.16 41.46
C VAL A 73 83.02 15.91 42.87
N ARG A 74 81.75 15.51 42.97
CA ARG A 74 81.09 15.20 44.25
C ARG A 74 81.73 13.94 44.89
N PRO A 75 81.95 13.91 46.22
CA PRO A 75 82.62 12.78 46.87
C PRO A 75 81.93 11.42 46.70
N ILE A 76 80.59 11.40 46.58
CA ILE A 76 79.76 10.27 46.17
C ILE A 76 78.62 10.73 45.22
N PRO A 77 78.13 9.87 44.31
CA PRO A 77 77.07 10.20 43.37
C PRO A 77 75.71 10.51 44.02
N LEU A 78 74.92 11.33 43.32
CA LEU A 78 73.50 11.55 43.59
C LEU A 78 72.67 10.90 42.49
N VAL A 79 71.63 10.16 42.86
CA VAL A 79 70.67 9.55 41.93
C VAL A 79 69.32 10.21 42.17
N SER A 80 68.83 11.01 41.23
CA SER A 80 67.58 11.77 41.38
C SER A 80 66.47 11.22 40.49
N PHE A 81 65.40 10.72 41.12
CA PHE A 81 64.15 10.39 40.47
C PHE A 81 63.19 11.59 40.59
N VAL A 82 62.80 12.18 39.46
CA VAL A 82 61.85 13.30 39.42
C VAL A 82 60.54 12.81 38.81
N ALA A 83 59.45 12.92 39.55
CA ALA A 83 58.14 12.53 39.03
C ALA A 83 57.61 13.57 38.03
N ARG A 84 57.35 13.15 36.79
CA ARG A 84 56.63 13.93 35.79
C ARG A 84 55.19 13.43 35.73
N GLN A 85 54.34 13.94 36.63
CA GLN A 85 52.92 13.59 36.63
C GLN A 85 52.17 14.37 35.54
N MET A 86 51.43 13.63 34.70
CA MET A 86 50.52 14.10 33.64
C MET A 86 51.15 14.85 32.45
N ASP A 87 50.54 14.71 31.27
CA ASP A 87 50.86 15.54 30.10
C ASP A 87 50.22 16.93 30.28
N LEU A 88 51.03 17.86 30.81
CA LEU A 88 50.64 19.24 31.16
C LEU A 88 49.96 19.98 30.00
N ARG A 89 50.20 19.57 28.74
CA ARG A 89 49.55 20.11 27.54
C ARG A 89 48.02 20.05 27.63
N ARG A 90 47.47 18.95 28.18
CA ARG A 90 46.04 18.73 28.30
C ARG A 90 45.43 19.65 29.36
N TRP A 91 46.06 19.69 30.54
CA TRP A 91 45.60 20.49 31.68
C TRP A 91 45.54 21.99 31.39
N PHE A 92 46.55 22.55 30.69
CA PHE A 92 46.55 23.96 30.31
C PHE A 92 45.57 24.29 29.17
N ALA A 93 45.23 23.34 28.30
CA ALA A 93 44.22 23.52 27.26
C ALA A 93 42.81 23.62 27.88
N ASP A 94 42.50 22.75 28.83
CA ASP A 94 41.22 22.74 29.55
C ASP A 94 41.07 23.93 30.52
N SER A 95 42.19 24.52 30.96
CA SER A 95 42.22 25.66 31.91
C SER A 95 42.34 27.05 31.25
N GLY A 96 42.33 27.13 29.91
CA GLY A 96 42.29 28.41 29.16
C GLY A 96 43.58 29.26 29.18
N ALA A 97 44.76 28.66 29.40
CA ALA A 97 46.02 29.38 29.48
C ALA A 97 46.61 29.74 28.10
N SER A 98 47.48 30.76 28.05
CA SER A 98 48.06 31.24 26.78
C SER A 98 49.17 30.32 26.25
N GLY A 99 49.24 30.13 24.92
CA GLY A 99 50.25 29.25 24.30
C GLY A 99 51.71 29.63 24.59
N ALA A 100 51.97 30.89 24.95
CA ALA A 100 53.31 31.37 25.33
C ALA A 100 53.80 30.75 26.65
N GLU A 101 52.90 30.43 27.59
CA GLU A 101 53.23 29.76 28.86
C GLU A 101 53.60 28.29 28.63
N GLN A 102 52.84 27.60 27.78
CA GLN A 102 53.15 26.23 27.35
C GLN A 102 54.53 26.16 26.67
N GLU A 103 54.84 27.07 25.74
CA GLU A 103 56.16 27.11 25.10
C GLU A 103 57.31 27.46 26.05
N ALA A 104 57.08 28.24 27.10
CA ALA A 104 58.11 28.54 28.10
C ALA A 104 58.46 27.29 28.91
N LEU A 105 57.45 26.50 29.27
CA LEU A 105 57.57 25.24 30.00
C LEU A 105 58.25 24.16 29.13
N ASP A 106 57.75 23.94 27.91
CA ASP A 106 58.35 23.01 26.94
C ASP A 106 59.82 23.36 26.65
N ARG A 107 60.17 24.65 26.47
CA ARG A 107 61.58 25.06 26.26
C ARG A 107 62.46 24.81 27.48
N ALA A 108 61.96 25.05 28.69
CA ALA A 108 62.72 24.81 29.91
C ALA A 108 63.04 23.32 30.10
N PHE A 109 62.10 22.42 29.80
CA PHE A 109 62.34 20.97 29.86
C PHE A 109 63.14 20.43 28.67
N ARG A 110 62.96 20.93 27.44
CA ARG A 110 63.83 20.58 26.29
C ARG A 110 65.30 20.95 26.54
N HIS A 111 65.57 22.00 27.31
CA HIS A 111 66.94 22.33 27.73
C HIS A 111 67.53 21.31 28.72
N GLN A 112 66.69 20.47 29.36
CA GLN A 112 67.08 19.36 30.23
C GLN A 112 67.03 17.99 29.53
N GLU A 113 66.51 17.89 28.31
CA GLU A 113 66.47 16.64 27.55
C GLU A 113 67.89 16.12 27.30
N GLY A 114 68.09 14.82 27.53
CA GLY A 114 69.42 14.18 27.52
C GLY A 114 70.19 14.21 28.86
N ARG A 115 69.75 15.00 29.86
CA ARG A 115 70.38 15.05 31.20
C ARG A 115 69.77 14.08 32.21
N PHE A 116 68.50 13.72 32.02
CA PHE A 116 67.79 12.72 32.82
C PHE A 116 67.40 11.53 31.94
N GLY A 117 67.57 10.31 32.47
CA GLY A 117 66.97 9.11 31.88
C GLY A 117 65.46 9.07 32.15
N THR A 118 64.67 8.70 31.14
CA THR A 118 63.20 8.53 31.31
C THR A 118 62.88 7.10 31.72
N ILE A 119 62.12 6.95 32.82
CA ILE A 119 61.52 5.67 33.23
C ILE A 119 60.02 5.80 33.07
N THR A 120 59.45 5.09 32.09
CA THR A 120 58.01 5.03 31.88
C THR A 120 57.41 3.99 32.82
N LEU A 121 56.55 4.43 33.75
CA LEU A 121 55.74 3.53 34.57
C LEU A 121 54.45 3.20 33.81
N GLY A 122 54.12 1.92 33.68
CA GLY A 122 52.84 1.46 33.11
C GLY A 122 51.70 1.47 34.14
N ASP A 123 50.46 1.61 33.63
CA ASP A 123 49.24 1.66 34.44
C ASP A 123 48.85 0.29 35.07
N ASP A 124 49.50 -0.80 34.66
CA ASP A 124 49.15 -2.19 35.01
C ASP A 124 49.54 -2.62 36.43
N ASN A 125 50.05 -1.69 37.26
CA ASN A 125 50.55 -1.99 38.61
C ASN A 125 49.45 -2.15 39.67
N LEU A 126 48.19 -1.79 39.37
CA LEU A 126 47.10 -1.80 40.36
C LEU A 126 46.83 -3.18 41.00
N PRO A 127 46.83 -4.34 40.28
CA PRO A 127 46.72 -5.66 40.88
C PRO A 127 47.81 -5.98 41.92
N TYR A 128 49.05 -5.56 41.65
CA TYR A 128 50.18 -5.76 42.57
C TYR A 128 50.04 -4.90 43.82
N VAL A 129 49.63 -3.63 43.66
CA VAL A 129 49.38 -2.72 44.77
C VAL A 129 48.20 -3.18 45.64
N ALA A 130 47.09 -3.61 45.02
CA ALA A 130 45.93 -4.13 45.72
C ALA A 130 46.28 -5.40 46.52
N ARG A 131 47.01 -6.34 45.90
CA ARG A 131 47.49 -7.57 46.56
C ARG A 131 48.36 -7.27 47.79
N GLN A 132 49.28 -6.31 47.69
CA GLN A 132 50.23 -6.02 48.78
C GLN A 132 49.66 -5.13 49.88
N ARG A 133 48.79 -4.16 49.55
CA ARG A 133 48.27 -3.16 50.50
C ARG A 133 46.90 -3.51 51.10
N LEU A 134 46.05 -4.25 50.38
CA LEU A 134 44.67 -4.52 50.79
C LEU A 134 44.38 -6.02 50.96
N LEU A 135 44.80 -6.85 50.00
CA LEU A 135 44.43 -8.27 49.93
C LEU A 135 45.53 -9.22 50.45
N ARG A 136 46.44 -8.71 51.29
CA ARG A 136 47.52 -9.50 51.88
C ARG A 136 46.91 -10.58 52.79
N ARG A 137 47.16 -11.86 52.47
CA ARG A 137 46.70 -12.99 53.29
C ARG A 137 47.40 -12.97 54.66
N LYS A 138 46.70 -13.42 55.71
CA LYS A 138 47.15 -13.34 57.10
C LYS A 138 48.27 -14.33 57.41
N ASP A 139 48.14 -15.55 56.90
CA ASP A 139 49.03 -16.69 57.09
C ASP A 139 48.98 -17.63 55.87
N GLU A 140 49.80 -18.68 55.87
CA GLU A 140 49.88 -19.67 54.77
C GLU A 140 48.57 -20.46 54.59
N ARG A 141 47.81 -20.67 55.66
CA ARG A 141 46.51 -21.35 55.59
C ARG A 141 45.47 -20.49 54.87
N ALA A 142 45.45 -19.19 55.13
CA ALA A 142 44.63 -18.24 54.41
C ALA A 142 45.06 -18.09 52.94
N GLU A 143 46.33 -18.32 52.61
CA GLU A 143 46.75 -18.42 51.20
C GLU A 143 46.18 -19.66 50.51
N GLN A 144 46.23 -20.82 51.18
CA GLN A 144 45.67 -22.08 50.68
C GLN A 144 44.16 -21.97 50.44
N VAL A 145 43.39 -21.55 51.45
CA VAL A 145 41.92 -21.40 51.34
C VAL A 145 41.52 -20.46 50.20
N MET A 146 42.19 -19.31 50.06
CA MET A 146 41.88 -18.36 48.98
C MET A 146 42.40 -18.81 47.61
N THR A 147 43.31 -19.79 47.56
CA THR A 147 43.77 -20.43 46.32
C THR A 147 42.75 -21.49 45.88
N GLU A 148 42.32 -22.35 46.80
CA GLU A 148 41.29 -23.38 46.58
C GLU A 148 39.96 -22.75 46.11
N ALA A 149 39.49 -21.71 46.79
CA ALA A 149 38.27 -20.98 46.39
C ALA A 149 38.37 -20.38 44.97
N PHE A 150 39.54 -19.81 44.62
CA PHE A 150 39.77 -19.26 43.28
C PHE A 150 39.86 -20.34 42.19
N ASP A 151 40.43 -21.50 42.52
CA ASP A 151 40.53 -22.65 41.60
C ASP A 151 39.18 -23.34 41.37
N HIS A 152 38.23 -23.20 42.31
CA HIS A 152 36.85 -23.65 42.17
C HIS A 152 35.91 -22.69 41.41
N LEU A 153 36.37 -21.49 41.01
CA LEU A 153 35.56 -20.56 40.22
C LEU A 153 35.20 -21.12 38.84
N GLU A 154 34.02 -20.73 38.36
CA GLU A 154 33.49 -21.20 37.08
C GLU A 154 34.33 -20.73 35.89
N ARG A 155 34.86 -21.69 35.11
CA ARG A 155 35.72 -21.44 33.95
C ARG A 155 35.00 -21.52 32.58
N ARG A 156 33.67 -21.25 32.54
CA ARG A 156 32.94 -21.10 31.25
C ARG A 156 33.54 -19.89 30.50
N PRO A 157 34.03 -20.02 29.25
CA PRO A 157 34.67 -18.90 28.53
C PRO A 157 33.80 -17.64 28.48
N GLU A 158 32.50 -17.80 28.20
CA GLU A 158 31.53 -16.70 28.13
C GLU A 158 31.43 -15.85 29.42
N VAL A 159 31.72 -16.45 30.59
CA VAL A 159 31.72 -15.77 31.89
C VAL A 159 33.14 -15.31 32.26
N TRP A 160 34.12 -16.18 32.06
CA TRP A 160 35.51 -15.98 32.46
C TRP A 160 36.15 -14.82 31.69
N ASP A 161 35.96 -14.75 30.36
CA ASP A 161 36.51 -13.70 29.52
C ASP A 161 35.90 -12.32 29.85
N VAL A 162 34.64 -12.29 30.32
CA VAL A 162 33.97 -11.07 30.80
C VAL A 162 34.58 -10.61 32.13
N LEU A 163 34.78 -11.52 33.09
CA LEU A 163 35.40 -11.20 34.38
C LEU A 163 36.85 -10.69 34.23
N LEU A 164 37.58 -11.20 33.23
CA LEU A 164 38.93 -10.77 32.86
C LEU A 164 39.00 -9.45 32.07
N ASP A 165 37.86 -8.80 31.75
CA ASP A 165 37.79 -7.60 30.89
C ASP A 165 38.33 -7.85 29.45
N GLY A 166 38.20 -9.09 28.95
CA GLY A 166 38.79 -9.56 27.69
C GLY A 166 37.90 -9.49 26.44
N VAL A 167 36.63 -9.08 26.57
CA VAL A 167 35.62 -9.13 25.48
C VAL A 167 35.64 -7.90 24.56
N ASN A 168 36.21 -6.77 25.00
CA ASN A 168 36.29 -5.52 24.25
C ASN A 168 37.76 -5.08 24.05
N THR A 169 38.60 -5.99 23.54
CA THR A 169 40.04 -5.75 23.40
C THR A 169 40.42 -5.00 22.13
N ASP A 170 41.42 -4.13 22.24
CA ASP A 170 42.05 -3.40 21.14
C ASP A 170 43.58 -3.30 21.35
N ASP A 171 44.29 -2.56 20.49
CA ASP A 171 45.75 -2.42 20.59
C ASP A 171 46.23 -1.76 21.90
N ALA A 172 45.35 -1.03 22.61
CA ALA A 172 45.61 -0.35 23.87
C ALA A 172 45.01 -1.07 25.10
N HIS A 173 44.02 -1.95 24.94
CA HIS A 173 43.38 -2.72 26.00
C HIS A 173 43.34 -4.22 25.66
N ARG A 174 44.14 -5.05 26.34
CA ARG A 174 44.23 -6.50 26.07
C ARG A 174 43.53 -7.39 27.11
N GLY A 175 42.76 -6.79 28.03
CA GLY A 175 42.22 -7.49 29.19
C GLY A 175 43.30 -7.90 30.19
N ALA A 176 42.88 -8.57 31.26
CA ALA A 176 43.77 -9.09 32.30
C ALA A 176 43.96 -10.61 32.17
N ASP A 177 45.06 -11.14 32.70
CA ASP A 177 45.31 -12.57 32.76
C ASP A 177 44.79 -13.18 34.08
N GLU A 178 44.77 -14.52 34.14
CA GLU A 178 44.40 -15.23 35.37
C GLU A 178 45.32 -14.85 36.55
N THR A 179 46.60 -14.58 36.29
CA THR A 179 47.55 -14.17 37.34
C THR A 179 47.14 -12.84 37.98
N ALA A 180 46.68 -11.87 37.19
CA ALA A 180 46.15 -10.60 37.67
C ALA A 180 44.86 -10.79 38.48
N PHE A 181 43.92 -11.62 38.01
CA PHE A 181 42.70 -11.91 38.77
C PHE A 181 43.01 -12.62 40.11
N ARG A 182 43.91 -13.61 40.13
CA ARG A 182 44.34 -14.30 41.36
C ARG A 182 44.99 -13.34 42.37
N ARG A 183 45.62 -12.26 41.90
CA ARG A 183 46.16 -11.17 42.75
C ARG A 183 45.06 -10.26 43.32
N THR A 184 43.97 -10.02 42.60
CA THR A 184 42.87 -9.13 43.02
C THR A 184 41.68 -9.82 43.68
N TYR A 185 41.61 -11.15 43.66
CA TYR A 185 40.51 -11.94 44.24
C TYR A 185 40.22 -11.57 45.71
N PRO A 186 38.98 -11.15 46.06
CA PRO A 186 37.70 -11.42 45.38
C PRO A 186 37.23 -10.42 44.30
N PHE A 187 38.04 -9.41 43.94
CA PHE A 187 37.68 -8.43 42.90
C PHE A 187 38.06 -8.94 41.50
N SER A 188 37.09 -9.01 40.59
CA SER A 188 37.35 -9.30 39.17
C SER A 188 38.11 -8.17 38.48
N PRO A 189 38.97 -8.46 37.48
CA PRO A 189 39.61 -7.43 36.67
C PRO A 189 38.62 -6.45 36.03
N ALA A 190 37.46 -6.91 35.58
CA ALA A 190 36.38 -6.06 35.09
C ALA A 190 35.90 -5.04 36.15
N LEU A 191 35.71 -5.46 37.40
CA LEU A 191 35.39 -4.55 38.51
C LEU A 191 36.57 -3.60 38.80
N VAL A 192 37.81 -4.09 38.87
CA VAL A 192 39.00 -3.24 39.11
C VAL A 192 39.19 -2.19 38.01
N SER A 193 38.98 -2.56 36.76
CA SER A 193 39.00 -1.67 35.57
C SER A 193 37.90 -0.60 35.65
N THR A 194 36.70 -1.01 36.04
CA THR A 194 35.54 -0.12 36.29
C THR A 194 35.83 0.87 37.41
N LEU A 195 36.31 0.40 38.58
CA LEU A 195 36.66 1.24 39.73
C LEU A 195 37.79 2.23 39.40
N ARG A 196 38.84 1.79 38.68
CA ARG A 196 39.96 2.66 38.24
C ARG A 196 39.46 3.80 37.35
N SER A 197 38.62 3.47 36.37
CA SER A 197 38.09 4.43 35.40
C SER A 197 37.14 5.42 36.06
N LEU A 198 36.19 4.95 36.88
CA LEU A 198 35.24 5.82 37.59
C LEU A 198 35.92 6.69 38.65
N ALA A 199 36.87 6.15 39.41
CA ALA A 199 37.63 6.92 40.40
C ALA A 199 38.42 8.09 39.79
N SER A 200 38.87 7.96 38.53
CA SER A 200 39.57 9.06 37.83
C SER A 200 38.70 10.30 37.56
N VAL A 201 37.37 10.16 37.63
CA VAL A 201 36.37 11.23 37.43
C VAL A 201 35.90 11.84 38.78
N MET A 202 36.27 11.21 39.90
CA MET A 202 35.92 11.65 41.26
C MET A 202 36.98 12.58 41.86
N GLN A 203 36.70 13.14 43.04
CA GLN A 203 37.61 14.06 43.75
C GLN A 203 38.97 13.42 44.07
N ARG A 204 40.04 14.25 44.08
CA ARG A 204 41.46 13.85 44.22
C ARG A 204 41.77 12.82 45.30
N GLU A 205 41.02 12.81 46.41
CA GLU A 205 41.30 11.92 47.53
C GLU A 205 40.80 10.49 47.34
N ARG A 206 39.96 10.20 46.33
CA ARG A 206 39.26 8.93 46.20
C ARG A 206 39.82 8.04 45.09
N THR A 207 40.73 7.15 45.46
CA THR A 207 41.29 6.13 44.56
C THR A 207 40.46 4.86 44.56
N ALA A 208 40.55 4.06 43.48
CA ALA A 208 39.91 2.74 43.38
C ALA A 208 40.23 1.84 44.60
N LEU A 209 41.46 1.90 45.11
CA LEU A 209 41.90 1.13 46.28
C LEU A 209 41.10 1.49 47.55
N LYS A 210 40.74 2.77 47.76
CA LYS A 210 39.86 3.17 48.89
C LYS A 210 38.44 2.63 48.72
N VAL A 211 37.92 2.59 47.48
CA VAL A 211 36.59 2.01 47.21
C VAL A 211 36.58 0.51 47.47
N MET A 212 37.58 -0.23 46.96
CA MET A 212 37.77 -1.65 47.26
C MET A 212 37.87 -1.92 48.77
N GLN A 213 38.60 -1.06 49.51
CA GLN A 213 38.69 -1.17 50.96
C GLN A 213 37.32 -1.01 51.64
N GLN A 214 36.51 -0.02 51.25
CA GLN A 214 35.18 0.17 51.83
C GLN A 214 34.25 -1.01 51.54
N MET A 215 34.26 -1.54 50.31
CA MET A 215 33.47 -2.70 49.92
C MET A 215 33.78 -3.94 50.80
N LEU A 216 35.04 -4.14 51.20
CA LEU A 216 35.42 -5.20 52.14
C LEU A 216 35.00 -4.89 53.59
N VAL A 217 35.09 -3.63 54.03
CA VAL A 217 34.74 -3.23 55.40
C VAL A 217 33.25 -3.37 55.69
N ASP A 218 32.41 -3.01 54.73
CA ASP A 218 30.95 -3.06 54.87
C ASP A 218 30.42 -4.50 54.76
N ARG A 219 31.12 -5.36 54.01
CA ARG A 219 30.74 -6.77 53.78
C ARG A 219 31.51 -7.77 54.64
N ARG A 220 32.30 -7.31 55.61
CA ARG A 220 33.16 -8.17 56.45
C ARG A 220 32.41 -9.27 57.20
N GLU A 221 31.10 -9.09 57.45
CA GLU A 221 30.23 -10.05 58.15
C GLU A 221 29.42 -10.96 57.19
N THR A 222 29.44 -10.68 55.87
CA THR A 222 28.56 -11.32 54.86
C THR A 222 29.29 -11.91 53.65
N LEU A 223 30.50 -11.42 53.33
CA LEU A 223 31.32 -11.91 52.23
C LEU A 223 32.03 -13.21 52.61
N THR A 224 31.81 -14.27 51.84
CA THR A 224 32.48 -15.56 52.00
C THR A 224 33.76 -15.62 51.15
N VAL A 225 34.57 -16.68 51.34
CA VAL A 225 35.82 -16.86 50.58
C VAL A 225 35.60 -17.29 49.14
N ASP A 226 34.41 -17.78 48.79
CA ASP A 226 34.05 -18.29 47.46
C ASP A 226 33.42 -17.19 46.57
N ASP A 227 32.99 -16.07 47.17
CA ASP A 227 32.31 -14.97 46.48
C ASP A 227 33.27 -14.15 45.59
N VAL A 228 32.93 -14.03 44.30
CA VAL A 228 33.43 -12.93 43.43
C VAL A 228 32.52 -11.74 43.64
N ILE A 229 33.06 -10.54 43.91
CA ILE A 229 32.25 -9.35 44.14
C ILE A 229 31.61 -8.86 42.81
N PRO A 230 30.27 -8.80 42.71
CA PRO A 230 29.54 -8.23 41.57
C PRO A 230 29.93 -6.78 41.23
N VAL A 231 29.82 -6.42 39.94
CA VAL A 231 30.09 -5.05 39.49
C VAL A 231 29.02 -4.06 39.94
N GLY A 232 27.74 -4.46 40.00
CA GLY A 232 26.64 -3.61 40.44
C GLY A 232 26.87 -3.02 41.83
N ASP A 233 27.46 -3.81 42.73
CA ASP A 233 27.75 -3.42 44.11
C ASP A 233 28.68 -2.19 44.24
N ALA A 234 29.39 -1.79 43.17
CA ALA A 234 30.17 -0.55 43.14
C ALA A 234 29.31 0.73 43.02
N PHE A 235 28.05 0.61 42.61
CA PHE A 235 27.17 1.74 42.30
C PHE A 235 26.93 2.64 43.52
N SER A 236 26.54 2.08 44.65
CA SER A 236 26.28 2.87 45.87
C SER A 236 27.53 3.64 46.30
N TYR A 237 28.71 3.01 46.30
CA TYR A 237 29.96 3.65 46.64
C TYR A 237 30.30 4.82 45.71
N ILE A 238 30.15 4.63 44.40
CA ILE A 238 30.57 5.61 43.39
C ILE A 238 29.54 6.73 43.26
N VAL A 239 28.27 6.38 43.10
CA VAL A 239 27.19 7.30 42.71
C VAL A 239 26.57 8.01 43.90
N ASN A 240 26.46 7.36 45.07
CA ASN A 240 25.90 8.00 46.27
C ASN A 240 26.98 8.67 47.15
N GLY A 241 28.26 8.46 46.87
CA GLY A 241 29.37 8.93 47.70
C GLY A 241 29.62 10.45 47.64
N GLN A 242 29.95 11.00 46.47
CA GLN A 242 30.26 12.43 46.25
C GLN A 242 30.06 12.84 44.79
N ASN A 243 29.93 14.15 44.53
CA ASN A 243 29.78 14.69 43.17
C ASN A 243 31.10 14.62 42.36
N PRO A 244 31.05 14.30 41.05
CA PRO A 244 32.17 14.42 40.11
C PRO A 244 32.82 15.81 40.04
N LEU A 245 34.06 15.87 39.54
CA LEU A 245 34.79 17.12 39.30
C LEU A 245 34.30 17.89 38.06
N ASP A 246 33.79 17.17 37.06
CA ASP A 246 33.30 17.71 35.78
C ASP A 246 31.78 17.95 35.84
N PRO A 247 31.27 19.15 35.43
CA PRO A 247 29.84 19.44 35.40
C PRO A 247 29.01 18.46 34.54
N THR A 248 29.54 17.96 33.43
CA THR A 248 28.82 17.02 32.55
C THR A 248 28.71 15.63 33.20
N ALA A 249 29.80 15.10 33.75
CA ALA A 249 29.79 13.89 34.57
C ALA A 249 28.85 14.04 35.78
N ALA A 250 28.83 15.22 36.43
CA ALA A 250 27.96 15.48 37.56
C ALA A 250 26.46 15.47 37.19
N ALA A 251 26.09 15.76 35.94
CA ALA A 251 24.73 15.58 35.44
C ALA A 251 24.37 14.10 35.32
N LEU A 252 25.17 13.30 34.60
CA LEU A 252 24.94 11.86 34.42
C LEU A 252 24.80 11.11 35.75
N PHE A 253 25.59 11.47 36.77
CA PHE A 253 25.48 10.89 38.12
C PHE A 253 24.16 11.27 38.83
N ARG A 254 23.60 12.46 38.59
CA ARG A 254 22.27 12.84 39.13
C ARG A 254 21.17 12.07 38.42
N SER A 255 21.17 12.05 37.09
CA SER A 255 20.16 11.34 36.30
C SER A 255 20.15 9.83 36.61
N ALA A 256 21.32 9.21 36.81
CA ALA A 256 21.41 7.82 37.26
C ALA A 256 20.82 7.58 38.66
N ARG A 257 21.03 8.52 39.60
CA ARG A 257 20.49 8.42 40.96
C ARG A 257 18.96 8.60 40.98
N SER A 258 18.45 9.54 40.19
CA SER A 258 17.01 9.77 39.99
C SER A 258 16.35 8.54 39.35
N LEU A 259 16.86 8.07 38.21
CA LEU A 259 16.37 6.87 37.52
C LEU A 259 16.36 5.63 38.43
N TYR A 260 17.37 5.48 39.29
CA TYR A 260 17.41 4.44 40.31
C TYR A 260 16.31 4.62 41.37
N ALA A 261 16.27 5.75 42.07
CA ALA A 261 15.42 5.94 43.25
C ALA A 261 13.93 6.15 42.92
N GLU A 262 13.62 6.68 41.72
CA GLU A 262 12.27 7.07 41.32
C GLU A 262 11.58 6.05 40.42
N LYS A 263 12.33 5.24 39.64
CA LYS A 263 11.76 4.25 38.71
C LYS A 263 12.20 2.82 39.01
N LEU A 264 13.50 2.53 38.99
CA LEU A 264 14.01 1.15 39.16
C LEU A 264 13.71 0.59 40.55
N GLN A 265 14.06 1.29 41.63
CA GLN A 265 13.85 0.79 42.99
C GLN A 265 12.35 0.57 43.31
N PRO A 266 11.40 1.49 43.00
CA PRO A 266 9.97 1.22 43.17
C PRO A 266 9.44 0.03 42.36
N LEU A 267 9.92 -0.16 41.12
CA LEU A 267 9.58 -1.31 40.29
C LEU A 267 10.09 -2.62 40.90
N LEU A 268 11.37 -2.66 41.31
CA LEU A 268 11.96 -3.84 41.97
C LEU A 268 11.27 -4.18 43.29
N LEU A 269 10.90 -3.18 44.08
CA LEU A 269 10.11 -3.39 45.30
C LEU A 269 8.77 -4.04 44.99
N THR A 270 8.04 -3.55 43.99
CA THR A 270 6.74 -4.09 43.57
C THR A 270 6.89 -5.53 43.06
N ASN A 271 7.88 -5.81 42.22
CA ASN A 271 8.15 -7.13 41.67
C ASN A 271 8.47 -8.21 42.73
N HIS A 272 9.05 -7.79 43.87
CA HIS A 272 9.39 -8.70 44.98
C HIS A 272 8.39 -8.62 46.15
N GLY A 273 7.30 -7.84 46.03
CA GLY A 273 6.29 -7.67 47.09
C GLY A 273 6.78 -6.96 48.35
N LEU A 274 7.77 -6.07 48.21
CA LEU A 274 8.44 -5.36 49.29
C LEU A 274 8.01 -3.89 49.38
N THR A 275 8.20 -3.27 50.55
CA THR A 275 7.94 -1.85 50.80
C THR A 275 9.23 -1.06 51.04
N ARG A 276 9.16 0.28 51.04
CA ARG A 276 10.31 1.12 51.45
C ARG A 276 10.72 0.86 52.90
N ASP A 277 9.76 0.62 53.79
CA ASP A 277 10.01 0.25 55.19
C ASP A 277 10.81 -1.06 55.33
N ASP A 278 10.74 -1.99 54.36
CA ASP A 278 11.56 -3.21 54.36
C ASP A 278 13.04 -2.91 54.01
N LEU A 279 13.29 -1.96 53.10
CA LEU A 279 14.65 -1.46 52.80
C LEU A 279 15.25 -0.77 54.02
N GLU A 280 14.54 0.19 54.62
CA GLU A 280 15.03 0.94 55.77
C GLU A 280 15.36 0.02 56.96
N ARG A 281 14.52 -0.99 57.22
CA ARG A 281 14.79 -2.02 58.24
C ARG A 281 16.03 -2.85 57.94
N ALA A 282 16.29 -3.17 56.67
CA ALA A 282 17.50 -3.90 56.26
C ALA A 282 18.77 -3.04 56.37
N GLU A 283 18.72 -1.77 55.96
CA GLU A 283 19.85 -0.83 56.09
C GLU A 283 20.23 -0.58 57.57
N MET A 284 19.23 -0.53 58.46
CA MET A 284 19.46 -0.44 59.91
C MET A 284 19.91 -1.76 60.56
N GLY A 285 20.14 -2.83 59.78
CA GLY A 285 20.56 -4.15 60.28
C GLY A 285 19.48 -4.91 61.08
N SER A 286 18.22 -4.49 60.98
CA SER A 286 17.07 -5.04 61.71
C SER A 286 16.20 -6.01 60.88
N GLY A 287 16.58 -6.27 59.63
CA GLY A 287 15.91 -7.18 58.71
C GLY A 287 16.85 -7.65 57.59
N SER A 288 16.35 -8.53 56.72
CA SER A 288 17.12 -9.09 55.58
C SER A 288 16.29 -9.07 54.29
N LEU A 289 16.89 -8.60 53.20
CA LEU A 289 16.24 -8.58 51.87
C LEU A 289 16.31 -9.96 51.18
N PRO A 290 15.30 -10.34 50.38
CA PRO A 290 15.34 -11.57 49.59
C PRO A 290 16.52 -11.58 48.61
N ALA A 291 17.17 -12.75 48.44
CA ALA A 291 18.26 -12.91 47.49
C ALA A 291 17.88 -12.56 46.04
N GLY A 292 16.61 -12.80 45.65
CA GLY A 292 16.09 -12.42 44.34
C GLY A 292 16.04 -10.90 44.13
N PHE A 293 15.69 -10.12 45.16
CA PHE A 293 15.70 -8.66 45.10
C PHE A 293 17.14 -8.14 44.98
N LEU A 294 18.06 -8.65 45.79
CA LEU A 294 19.48 -8.28 45.76
C LEU A 294 20.14 -8.60 44.40
N ALA A 295 19.74 -9.69 43.76
CA ALA A 295 20.19 -10.03 42.41
C ALA A 295 19.74 -8.98 41.40
N ASP A 296 18.47 -8.57 41.45
CA ASP A 296 17.88 -7.65 40.49
C ASP A 296 18.36 -6.21 40.69
N ASP A 297 18.57 -5.81 41.94
CA ASP A 297 19.18 -4.55 42.31
C ASP A 297 20.60 -4.42 41.73
N ARG A 298 21.44 -5.46 41.86
CA ARG A 298 22.79 -5.49 41.26
C ARG A 298 22.79 -5.41 39.74
N LEU A 299 21.83 -6.07 39.08
CA LEU A 299 21.67 -5.99 37.62
C LEU A 299 21.29 -4.56 37.19
N ALA A 300 20.31 -3.95 37.86
CA ALA A 300 19.91 -2.56 37.64
C ALA A 300 21.07 -1.57 37.87
N GLN A 301 21.80 -1.72 38.98
CA GLN A 301 22.97 -0.92 39.31
C GLN A 301 24.11 -1.06 38.28
N THR A 302 24.34 -2.26 37.75
CA THR A 302 25.34 -2.49 36.68
C THR A 302 24.95 -1.82 35.37
N LEU A 303 23.66 -1.87 35.01
CA LEU A 303 23.13 -1.17 33.84
C LEU A 303 23.35 0.36 33.97
N LEU A 304 23.06 0.93 35.14
CA LEU A 304 23.30 2.36 35.40
C LEU A 304 24.79 2.71 35.35
N LEU A 305 25.68 1.90 35.95
CA LEU A 305 27.14 2.08 35.84
C LEU A 305 27.61 2.13 34.38
N SER A 306 27.01 1.33 33.49
CA SER A 306 27.38 1.31 32.06
C SER A 306 27.03 2.60 31.32
N ALA A 307 25.95 3.27 31.72
CA ALA A 307 25.55 4.55 31.15
C ALA A 307 26.32 5.74 31.75
N ILE A 308 26.76 5.63 33.00
CA ILE A 308 27.65 6.63 33.64
C ILE A 308 29.06 6.60 33.02
N ALA A 309 29.58 5.41 32.71
CA ALA A 309 30.95 5.23 32.20
C ALA A 309 31.02 4.38 30.92
N PRO A 310 30.43 4.84 29.80
CA PRO A 310 30.35 4.08 28.54
C PRO A 310 31.72 3.85 27.87
N LYS A 311 32.77 4.53 28.33
CA LYS A 311 34.16 4.35 27.88
C LYS A 311 34.89 3.18 28.55
N VAL A 312 34.31 2.56 29.59
CA VAL A 312 34.90 1.40 30.27
C VAL A 312 34.70 0.14 29.41
N PRO A 313 35.78 -0.56 28.98
CA PRO A 313 35.65 -1.74 28.13
C PRO A 313 34.72 -2.82 28.72
N ALA A 314 34.85 -3.14 30.01
CA ALA A 314 33.99 -4.09 30.72
C ALA A 314 32.49 -3.78 30.61
N LEU A 315 32.11 -2.49 30.57
CA LEU A 315 30.72 -2.01 30.56
C LEU A 315 30.21 -1.62 29.17
N LYS A 316 31.08 -1.43 28.19
CA LYS A 316 30.71 -0.99 26.83
C LYS A 316 29.92 -2.08 26.10
N GLY A 317 28.68 -1.79 25.72
CA GLY A 317 27.83 -2.69 24.92
C GLY A 317 27.40 -3.93 25.69
N LEU A 318 26.74 -3.74 26.84
CA LEU A 318 26.22 -4.85 27.64
C LEU A 318 25.19 -5.66 26.87
N THR A 319 25.26 -6.98 27.01
CA THR A 319 24.22 -7.92 26.62
C THR A 319 23.67 -8.63 27.86
N ALA A 320 22.59 -9.41 27.74
CA ALA A 320 22.05 -10.14 28.88
C ALA A 320 23.06 -11.16 29.44
N SER A 321 23.85 -11.81 28.57
CA SER A 321 24.94 -12.72 29.01
C SER A 321 26.05 -11.99 29.77
N ARG A 322 26.47 -10.82 29.28
CA ARG A 322 27.50 -10.00 29.94
C ARG A 322 27.02 -9.41 31.26
N LEU A 323 25.77 -8.94 31.30
CA LEU A 323 25.16 -8.39 32.51
C LEU A 323 25.03 -9.46 33.62
N ALA A 324 24.72 -10.71 33.25
CA ALA A 324 24.77 -11.84 34.18
C ALA A 324 26.21 -12.11 34.67
N SER A 325 27.18 -12.12 33.76
CA SER A 325 28.59 -12.44 34.07
C SER A 325 29.28 -11.39 34.94
N LEU A 326 28.99 -10.10 34.74
CA LEU A 326 29.47 -9.00 35.60
C LEU A 326 28.85 -9.03 37.00
N ASN A 327 27.74 -9.76 37.18
CA ASN A 327 27.08 -9.99 38.47
C ASN A 327 27.12 -11.47 38.88
N HIS A 328 28.24 -12.12 38.59
CA HIS A 328 28.50 -13.52 38.93
C HIS A 328 28.11 -13.85 40.38
N GLY A 329 27.59 -15.06 40.61
CA GLY A 329 27.07 -15.50 41.91
C GLY A 329 25.71 -14.89 42.33
N SER A 330 25.22 -13.83 41.68
CA SER A 330 23.96 -13.19 42.10
C SER A 330 22.69 -13.84 41.54
N ILE A 331 22.76 -14.45 40.33
CA ILE A 331 21.58 -15.04 39.67
C ILE A 331 21.51 -16.53 39.96
N VAL A 332 20.48 -16.95 40.72
CA VAL A 332 20.20 -18.36 40.95
C VAL A 332 19.34 -18.90 39.82
N SER A 333 19.92 -19.73 38.94
CA SER A 333 19.20 -20.48 37.90
C SER A 333 19.20 -21.98 38.20
N PRO A 334 18.06 -22.69 38.15
CA PRO A 334 18.01 -24.14 38.34
C PRO A 334 18.61 -24.93 37.15
N LEU A 335 18.86 -24.26 36.02
CA LEU A 335 19.53 -24.80 34.84
C LEU A 335 20.80 -23.99 34.53
N PRO A 336 21.99 -24.59 34.59
CA PRO A 336 23.23 -23.92 34.16
C PRO A 336 23.14 -23.47 32.69
N GLY A 337 23.52 -22.22 32.40
CA GLY A 337 23.42 -21.64 31.06
C GLY A 337 22.11 -20.90 30.76
N ASN A 338 21.12 -20.97 31.64
CA ASN A 338 19.84 -20.26 31.48
C ASN A 338 19.83 -18.85 32.11
N GLU A 339 20.94 -18.41 32.73
CA GLU A 339 21.07 -17.11 33.40
C GLU A 339 20.80 -15.96 32.41
N ARG A 340 21.30 -16.06 31.17
CA ARG A 340 21.01 -15.10 30.09
C ARG A 340 19.51 -14.94 29.85
N THR A 341 18.76 -16.04 29.80
CA THR A 341 17.31 -16.01 29.53
C THR A 341 16.56 -15.33 30.68
N VAL A 342 16.94 -15.62 31.93
CA VAL A 342 16.36 -15.01 33.13
C VAL A 342 16.63 -13.50 33.14
N VAL A 343 17.87 -13.07 32.92
CA VAL A 343 18.25 -11.65 32.85
C VAL A 343 17.54 -10.93 31.70
N LEU A 344 17.49 -11.54 30.52
CA LEU A 344 16.82 -10.95 29.36
C LEU A 344 15.31 -10.80 29.60
N GLY A 345 14.67 -11.75 30.28
CA GLY A 345 13.27 -11.66 30.71
C GLY A 345 13.04 -10.44 31.60
N LYS A 346 13.83 -10.30 32.67
CA LYS A 346 13.74 -9.18 33.62
C LYS A 346 14.00 -7.83 32.98
N VAL A 347 15.04 -7.71 32.15
CA VAL A 347 15.35 -6.43 31.48
C VAL A 347 14.26 -6.05 30.46
N ARG A 348 13.68 -7.02 29.74
CA ARG A 348 12.53 -6.79 28.83
C ARG A 348 11.23 -6.46 29.55
N GLU A 349 11.12 -6.83 30.83
CA GLU A 349 10.02 -6.41 31.70
C GLU A 349 10.23 -4.94 32.11
N TRP A 350 11.43 -4.61 32.62
CA TRP A 350 11.78 -3.24 33.04
C TRP A 350 11.70 -2.24 31.88
N SER A 351 12.11 -2.61 30.67
CA SER A 351 12.05 -1.73 29.49
C SER A 351 10.63 -1.39 29.02
N ARG A 352 9.58 -2.08 29.52
CA ARG A 352 8.18 -1.70 29.26
C ARG A 352 7.74 -0.54 30.16
N SER A 353 8.21 -0.54 31.41
CA SER A 353 7.86 0.46 32.42
C SER A 353 8.83 1.64 32.44
N ILE A 354 10.06 1.47 31.94
CA ILE A 354 11.15 2.43 32.02
C ILE A 354 11.70 2.71 30.61
N PRO A 355 11.19 3.76 29.92
CA PRO A 355 11.58 4.11 28.55
C PRO A 355 13.08 4.38 28.35
N GLU A 356 13.82 4.74 29.41
CA GLU A 356 15.26 4.94 29.36
C GLU A 356 16.03 3.64 29.06
N ILE A 357 15.44 2.46 29.30
CA ILE A 357 16.06 1.15 29.09
C ILE A 357 15.71 0.62 27.69
N HIS A 358 16.70 0.62 26.81
CA HIS A 358 16.58 0.16 25.43
C HIS A 358 17.19 -1.23 25.25
N VAL A 359 16.50 -2.11 24.51
CA VAL A 359 16.91 -3.50 24.26
C VAL A 359 16.92 -3.76 22.75
N GLU A 360 18.11 -3.75 22.14
CA GLU A 360 18.30 -3.83 20.68
C GLU A 360 18.74 -5.24 20.23
N GLY A 361 17.87 -5.95 19.50
CA GLY A 361 18.17 -7.23 18.83
C GLY A 361 17.46 -8.46 19.40
N ASP A 362 17.67 -9.63 18.76
CA ASP A 362 16.87 -10.83 19.02
C ASP A 362 17.46 -11.80 20.06
N ARG A 363 18.70 -12.29 19.81
CA ARG A 363 19.23 -13.52 20.46
C ARG A 363 20.03 -13.29 21.74
N ASP A 364 20.86 -12.24 21.77
CA ASP A 364 21.48 -11.70 22.98
C ASP A 364 21.60 -10.18 22.77
N PRO A 365 20.50 -9.42 22.94
CA PRO A 365 20.43 -8.02 22.56
C PRO A 365 21.40 -7.14 23.33
N VAL A 366 21.79 -6.03 22.70
CA VAL A 366 22.52 -4.97 23.39
C VAL A 366 21.53 -4.18 24.23
N ILE A 367 21.78 -4.13 25.53
CA ILE A 367 21.02 -3.35 26.50
C ILE A 367 21.74 -2.01 26.68
N ARG A 368 21.00 -0.90 26.55
CA ARG A 368 21.50 0.45 26.81
C ARG A 368 20.56 1.16 27.77
N VAL A 369 21.13 1.98 28.65
CA VAL A 369 20.36 2.94 29.46
C VAL A 369 20.72 4.34 29.00
N GLN A 370 19.72 5.11 28.63
CA GLN A 370 19.87 6.49 28.17
C GLN A 370 19.58 7.43 29.35
N LEU A 371 20.66 7.95 29.95
CA LEU A 371 20.58 8.87 31.09
C LEU A 371 20.43 10.30 30.59
N GLU A 372 19.19 10.76 30.47
CA GLU A 372 18.86 12.12 30.07
C GLU A 372 18.26 12.90 31.25
N ASP A 373 18.70 14.16 31.42
CA ASP A 373 18.22 15.07 32.48
C ASP A 373 16.91 15.77 32.06
N VAL A 374 16.01 15.01 31.41
CA VAL A 374 14.80 15.50 30.71
C VAL A 374 13.55 14.94 31.39
N ASP A 375 12.82 15.80 32.09
CA ASP A 375 11.52 15.49 32.71
C ASP A 375 10.41 15.40 31.65
N TYR A 376 10.38 14.29 30.92
CA TYR A 376 9.35 14.01 29.92
C TYR A 376 8.02 13.52 30.55
N GLU A 377 8.02 12.98 31.78
CA GLU A 377 6.81 12.51 32.45
C GLU A 377 5.90 13.68 32.87
N SER A 378 6.45 14.83 33.26
CA SER A 378 5.66 16.04 33.54
C SER A 378 4.82 16.50 32.33
N VAL A 379 5.25 16.22 31.09
CA VAL A 379 4.46 16.47 29.87
C VAL A 379 3.25 15.55 29.80
N VAL A 380 3.41 14.28 30.18
CA VAL A 380 2.33 13.26 30.24
C VAL A 380 1.35 13.57 31.37
N ASP A 381 1.85 13.94 32.56
CA ASP A 381 1.00 14.29 33.70
C ASP A 381 0.17 15.56 33.45
N ARG A 382 0.70 16.55 32.72
CA ARG A 382 -0.08 17.71 32.24
C ARG A 382 -1.23 17.31 31.30
N ALA A 383 -1.04 16.27 30.49
CA ALA A 383 -2.05 15.73 29.58
C ALA A 383 -2.95 14.65 30.23
N LYS A 384 -2.81 14.37 31.52
CA LYS A 384 -3.51 13.26 32.22
C LYS A 384 -5.03 13.36 32.22
N GLY A 385 -5.57 14.57 32.16
CA GLY A 385 -7.03 14.82 32.05
C GLY A 385 -7.64 14.33 30.73
N GLU A 386 -6.81 14.01 29.74
CA GLU A 386 -7.24 13.54 28.43
C GLU A 386 -7.61 12.04 28.43
N ASP A 387 -7.25 11.28 29.46
CA ASP A 387 -7.69 9.90 29.66
C ASP A 387 -9.14 9.82 30.17
N ASN A 388 -10.05 9.31 29.35
CA ASN A 388 -11.46 9.14 29.70
C ASN A 388 -12.09 7.91 28.97
N PRO A 389 -13.20 7.34 29.47
CA PRO A 389 -13.82 6.14 28.89
C PRO A 389 -14.17 6.25 27.41
N GLY A 390 -14.67 7.42 26.96
CA GLY A 390 -15.00 7.66 25.55
C GLY A 390 -13.79 7.54 24.64
N ARG A 391 -12.67 8.17 25.00
CA ARG A 391 -11.43 8.08 24.20
C ARG A 391 -10.76 6.73 24.24
N ARG A 392 -10.85 5.98 25.36
CA ARG A 392 -10.42 4.58 25.41
C ARG A 392 -11.19 3.72 24.41
N ARG A 393 -12.52 3.91 24.34
CA ARG A 393 -13.41 3.19 23.40
C ARG A 393 -13.11 3.57 21.95
N GLU A 394 -12.92 4.85 21.63
CA GLU A 394 -12.54 5.31 20.29
C GLU A 394 -11.15 4.82 19.85
N LEU A 395 -10.15 4.87 20.74
CA LEU A 395 -8.80 4.35 20.41
C LEU A 395 -8.85 2.84 20.11
N VAL A 396 -9.56 2.05 20.93
CA VAL A 396 -9.71 0.61 20.69
C VAL A 396 -10.53 0.33 19.43
N LYS A 397 -11.58 1.10 19.13
CA LYS A 397 -12.32 1.04 17.85
C LYS A 397 -11.40 1.29 16.65
N ALA A 398 -10.56 2.32 16.71
CA ALA A 398 -9.59 2.63 15.66
C ALA A 398 -8.54 1.53 15.47
N LEU A 399 -7.99 0.99 16.58
CA LEU A 399 -7.06 -0.14 16.54
C LEU A 399 -7.69 -1.39 15.93
N ILE A 400 -8.93 -1.73 16.30
CA ILE A 400 -9.62 -2.90 15.74
C ILE A 400 -9.91 -2.70 14.24
N ALA A 401 -10.34 -1.51 13.81
CA ALA A 401 -10.57 -1.24 12.40
C ALA A 401 -9.30 -1.38 11.54
N GLU A 402 -8.16 -0.88 12.05
CA GLU A 402 -6.86 -1.08 11.40
C GLU A 402 -6.44 -2.56 11.38
N MET A 403 -6.63 -3.28 12.49
CA MET A 403 -6.33 -4.71 12.59
C MET A 403 -7.25 -5.58 11.72
N LEU A 404 -8.48 -5.14 11.47
CA LEU A 404 -9.43 -5.74 10.52
C LEU A 404 -9.09 -5.45 9.04
N ASP A 405 -8.23 -4.46 8.78
CA ASP A 405 -7.93 -3.94 7.44
C ASP A 405 -9.18 -3.32 6.76
N VAL A 406 -9.93 -2.50 7.51
CA VAL A 406 -11.18 -1.83 7.06
C VAL A 406 -11.17 -0.31 7.28
N GLU A 407 -11.64 0.43 6.28
CA GLU A 407 -11.84 1.88 6.36
C GLU A 407 -13.21 2.24 6.98
N LEU A 408 -13.23 2.79 8.19
CA LEU A 408 -14.47 3.28 8.80
C LEU A 408 -14.94 4.58 8.13
N ARG A 409 -15.94 4.46 7.25
CA ARG A 409 -16.65 5.59 6.63
C ARG A 409 -17.72 6.16 7.57
N ASP A 410 -18.41 7.23 7.17
CA ASP A 410 -19.57 7.74 7.91
C ASP A 410 -20.58 6.61 8.20
N PRO A 411 -20.97 6.40 9.48
CA PRO A 411 -21.89 5.34 9.84
C PRO A 411 -23.34 5.65 9.41
N ASP A 412 -24.17 4.61 9.31
CA ASP A 412 -25.61 4.76 9.13
C ASP A 412 -26.33 5.29 10.40
N MET A 413 -27.65 5.44 10.33
CA MET A 413 -28.46 5.93 11.46
C MET A 413 -28.45 5.01 12.70
N LEU A 414 -27.92 3.78 12.58
CA LEU A 414 -27.75 2.80 13.65
C LEU A 414 -26.26 2.57 13.97
N GLY A 415 -25.38 3.50 13.60
CA GLY A 415 -23.96 3.42 13.92
C GLY A 415 -23.17 2.38 13.12
N ALA A 416 -23.76 1.79 12.07
CA ALA A 416 -23.12 0.74 11.29
C ALA A 416 -22.23 1.29 10.18
N HIS A 417 -21.00 0.78 10.09
CA HIS A 417 -20.03 1.05 9.03
C HIS A 417 -20.03 -0.12 8.03
N THR A 418 -20.42 0.10 6.77
CA THR A 418 -20.43 -0.98 5.77
C THR A 418 -19.04 -1.20 5.16
N ASP A 419 -18.45 -2.38 5.37
CA ASP A 419 -17.31 -2.88 4.60
C ASP A 419 -17.76 -3.48 3.27
N HIS A 420 -16.92 -3.36 2.24
CA HIS A 420 -17.16 -3.86 0.88
C HIS A 420 -16.05 -4.81 0.45
N LEU A 421 -16.34 -6.11 0.48
CA LEU A 421 -15.39 -7.17 0.18
C LEU A 421 -15.79 -7.97 -1.05
N ILE A 422 -14.82 -8.68 -1.64
CA ILE A 422 -15.04 -9.54 -2.79
C ILE A 422 -14.97 -11.00 -2.32
N TRP A 423 -16.10 -11.70 -2.43
CA TRP A 423 -16.26 -13.09 -2.02
C TRP A 423 -16.55 -13.96 -3.24
N ARG A 424 -15.59 -14.83 -3.61
CA ARG A 424 -15.68 -15.76 -4.74
C ARG A 424 -16.01 -15.05 -6.08
N GLY A 425 -15.51 -13.83 -6.25
CA GLY A 425 -15.76 -12.94 -7.37
C GLY A 425 -17.06 -12.13 -7.30
N SER A 426 -17.90 -12.32 -6.29
CA SER A 426 -19.07 -11.48 -6.01
C SER A 426 -18.77 -10.46 -4.92
N ARG A 427 -18.97 -9.16 -5.19
CA ARG A 427 -18.98 -8.15 -4.13
C ARG A 427 -20.06 -8.46 -3.08
N ARG A 428 -19.72 -8.29 -1.81
CA ARG A 428 -20.57 -8.44 -0.63
C ARG A 428 -20.37 -7.25 0.32
N ASP A 429 -21.38 -7.03 1.14
CA ASP A 429 -21.43 -5.92 2.09
C ASP A 429 -21.61 -6.50 3.51
N VAL A 430 -20.73 -6.11 4.43
CA VAL A 430 -20.82 -6.49 5.85
C VAL A 430 -20.91 -5.24 6.70
N ASP A 431 -21.96 -5.16 7.53
CA ASP A 431 -22.18 -4.03 8.42
C ASP A 431 -21.41 -4.23 9.74
N LEU A 432 -20.46 -3.35 10.06
CA LEU A 432 -19.69 -3.35 11.30
C LEU A 432 -20.31 -2.38 12.31
N VAL A 433 -20.70 -2.87 13.48
CA VAL A 433 -21.23 -2.05 14.58
C VAL A 433 -20.31 -2.18 15.79
N PHE A 434 -19.83 -1.06 16.33
CA PHE A 434 -19.00 -1.05 17.53
C PHE A 434 -19.80 -0.51 18.72
N GLY A 435 -19.79 -1.23 19.84
CA GLY A 435 -20.42 -0.77 21.08
C GLY A 435 -20.60 -1.88 22.11
N ASN A 436 -21.00 -1.47 23.31
CA ASN A 436 -21.14 -2.36 24.46
C ASN A 436 -22.36 -3.30 24.36
N VAL A 437 -22.18 -4.61 24.48
CA VAL A 437 -23.26 -5.59 24.26
C VAL A 437 -24.22 -5.67 25.45
N ARG A 438 -23.80 -5.54 26.71
CA ARG A 438 -24.72 -5.50 27.86
C ARG A 438 -25.59 -4.24 27.87
N ASP A 439 -25.08 -3.09 27.42
CA ASP A 439 -25.77 -1.80 27.51
C ASP A 439 -26.86 -1.64 26.44
N SER A 440 -28.12 -1.80 26.87
CA SER A 440 -29.30 -1.65 26.03
C SER A 440 -29.67 -0.19 25.71
N SER A 441 -29.03 0.79 26.38
CA SER A 441 -29.20 2.22 26.05
C SER A 441 -28.27 2.66 24.91
N TRP A 442 -27.11 2.01 24.78
CA TRP A 442 -26.18 2.23 23.68
C TRP A 442 -26.52 1.33 22.48
N LEU A 443 -26.34 0.02 22.59
CA LEU A 443 -26.76 -0.92 21.55
C LEU A 443 -28.20 -1.36 21.82
N THR A 444 -29.19 -0.74 21.17
CA THR A 444 -30.58 -1.22 21.23
C THR A 444 -30.76 -2.52 20.43
N ASP A 445 -31.86 -3.25 20.66
CA ASP A 445 -32.11 -4.52 19.98
C ASP A 445 -32.20 -4.40 18.44
N ASP A 446 -32.49 -3.22 17.90
CA ASP A 446 -32.48 -2.94 16.45
C ASP A 446 -31.05 -2.93 15.86
N HIS A 447 -30.03 -2.59 16.65
CA HIS A 447 -28.63 -2.60 16.20
C HIS A 447 -28.19 -4.00 15.78
N PHE A 448 -28.78 -5.05 16.35
CA PHE A 448 -28.50 -6.45 16.04
C PHE A 448 -29.25 -6.98 14.80
N THR A 449 -30.04 -6.16 14.10
CA THR A 449 -30.78 -6.56 12.89
C THR A 449 -30.02 -6.12 11.63
N SER A 450 -29.65 -7.08 10.77
CA SER A 450 -28.93 -6.78 9.52
C SER A 450 -29.85 -6.33 8.38
N ARG A 451 -29.29 -5.65 7.37
CA ARG A 451 -30.03 -5.30 6.14
C ARG A 451 -30.21 -6.56 5.26
N PRO A 452 -31.30 -6.68 4.47
CA PRO A 452 -31.53 -7.85 3.62
C PRO A 452 -30.34 -8.17 2.70
N GLY A 453 -29.82 -9.41 2.78
CA GLY A 453 -28.69 -9.88 1.97
C GLY A 453 -27.30 -9.52 2.51
N THR A 454 -27.22 -8.87 3.67
CA THR A 454 -25.96 -8.48 4.34
C THR A 454 -25.79 -9.24 5.66
N TRP A 455 -24.54 -9.49 6.02
CA TRP A 455 -24.19 -9.91 7.38
C TRP A 455 -23.84 -8.68 8.22
N ARG A 456 -24.18 -8.72 9.51
CA ARG A 456 -23.74 -7.74 10.50
C ARG A 456 -22.74 -8.37 11.47
N LEU A 457 -21.70 -7.62 11.81
CA LEU A 457 -20.73 -7.99 12.83
C LEU A 457 -20.76 -6.91 13.91
N VAL A 458 -21.27 -7.27 15.09
CA VAL A 458 -21.23 -6.41 16.28
C VAL A 458 -19.95 -6.72 17.05
N ILE A 459 -19.17 -5.70 17.38
CA ILE A 459 -17.86 -5.80 18.01
C ILE A 459 -17.91 -5.05 19.34
N ASP A 460 -17.77 -5.80 20.43
CA ASP A 460 -17.74 -5.25 21.79
C ASP A 460 -16.31 -4.87 22.22
N HIS A 461 -16.16 -4.15 23.33
CA HIS A 461 -14.89 -3.69 23.89
C HIS A 461 -14.30 -4.69 24.90
N PRO A 462 -12.96 -4.82 25.00
CA PRO A 462 -12.28 -5.73 25.92
C PRO A 462 -12.10 -5.13 27.32
N PHE A 463 -13.02 -4.27 27.74
CA PHE A 463 -13.08 -3.65 29.06
C PHE A 463 -14.42 -2.94 29.23
N ASP A 464 -14.79 -2.69 30.49
CA ASP A 464 -16.03 -2.01 30.82
C ASP A 464 -15.90 -1.10 32.05
N ASP A 465 -17.01 -0.49 32.44
CA ASP A 465 -17.17 0.25 33.69
C ASP A 465 -17.06 -0.68 34.91
N GLU A 466 -16.58 -0.14 36.03
CA GLU A 466 -16.20 -0.93 37.21
C GLU A 466 -17.36 -1.72 37.81
N GLY A 467 -17.17 -3.04 37.98
CA GLY A 467 -18.17 -3.96 38.54
C GLY A 467 -18.91 -4.82 37.48
N HIS A 468 -18.77 -4.51 36.19
CA HIS A 468 -19.33 -5.33 35.11
C HIS A 468 -18.36 -6.39 34.59
N SER A 469 -18.90 -7.43 33.96
CA SER A 469 -18.14 -8.60 33.46
C SER A 469 -18.72 -9.16 32.18
N SER A 470 -17.91 -9.90 31.41
CA SER A 470 -18.30 -10.47 30.11
C SER A 470 -19.47 -11.48 30.19
N ALA A 471 -19.77 -11.98 31.39
CA ALA A 471 -20.95 -12.80 31.65
C ALA A 471 -22.29 -12.03 31.47
N GLU A 472 -22.31 -10.70 31.62
CA GLU A 472 -23.50 -9.89 31.35
C GLU A 472 -23.79 -9.78 29.85
N ASP A 473 -22.74 -9.65 29.02
CA ASP A 473 -22.83 -9.63 27.56
C ASP A 473 -23.37 -10.96 27.04
N MET A 474 -22.84 -12.08 27.54
CA MET A 474 -23.35 -13.42 27.20
C MET A 474 -24.82 -13.61 27.61
N GLN A 475 -25.23 -13.14 28.80
CA GLN A 475 -26.64 -13.14 29.23
C GLN A 475 -27.53 -12.23 28.36
N ARG A 476 -27.01 -11.16 27.76
CA ARG A 476 -27.73 -10.35 26.77
C ARG A 476 -27.89 -11.13 25.45
N LEU A 477 -26.86 -11.81 24.98
CA LEU A 477 -26.90 -12.62 23.77
C LEU A 477 -27.87 -13.80 23.87
N ASP A 478 -27.88 -14.51 25.00
CA ASP A 478 -28.86 -15.58 25.27
C ASP A 478 -30.31 -15.07 25.25
N ARG A 479 -30.56 -13.87 25.81
CA ARG A 479 -31.87 -13.22 25.72
C ARG A 479 -32.25 -12.89 24.28
N LEU A 480 -31.34 -12.30 23.50
CA LEU A 480 -31.59 -12.01 22.08
C LEU A 480 -31.90 -13.29 21.28
N LEU A 481 -31.13 -14.36 21.49
CA LEU A 481 -31.35 -15.69 20.90
C LEU A 481 -32.69 -16.33 21.30
N SER A 482 -33.21 -16.00 22.49
CA SER A 482 -34.51 -16.50 22.96
C SER A 482 -35.71 -15.87 22.25
N THR A 483 -35.56 -14.66 21.66
CA THR A 483 -36.64 -13.95 20.95
C THR A 483 -37.11 -14.66 19.67
N GLY A 484 -36.30 -15.56 19.13
CA GLY A 484 -36.68 -16.44 18.02
C GLY A 484 -36.67 -15.82 16.62
N GLN A 485 -36.34 -14.54 16.47
CA GLN A 485 -36.11 -13.92 15.16
C GLN A 485 -34.70 -14.26 14.66
N PRO A 486 -34.52 -14.98 13.53
CA PRO A 486 -33.21 -15.20 12.96
C PRO A 486 -32.65 -13.88 12.42
N ARG A 487 -31.41 -13.55 12.80
CA ARG A 487 -30.71 -12.33 12.39
C ARG A 487 -29.36 -12.72 11.83
N GLN A 488 -29.02 -12.31 10.60
CA GLN A 488 -27.71 -12.58 9.99
C GLN A 488 -26.64 -11.69 10.63
N THR A 489 -26.41 -11.93 11.92
CA THR A 489 -25.61 -11.10 12.82
C THR A 489 -24.72 -12.01 13.64
N VAL A 490 -23.41 -11.75 13.60
CA VAL A 490 -22.43 -12.32 14.51
C VAL A 490 -22.03 -11.25 15.51
N VAL A 491 -21.85 -11.63 16.76
CA VAL A 491 -21.34 -10.77 17.83
C VAL A 491 -19.99 -11.30 18.28
N TRP A 492 -19.00 -10.42 18.30
CA TRP A 492 -17.64 -10.69 18.74
C TRP A 492 -17.42 -10.03 20.10
N VAL A 493 -17.60 -10.81 21.17
CA VAL A 493 -17.40 -10.39 22.55
C VAL A 493 -15.98 -10.78 22.95
N PRO A 494 -15.08 -9.84 23.24
CA PRO A 494 -13.73 -10.16 23.70
C PRO A 494 -13.69 -10.49 25.19
N ARG A 495 -12.61 -11.14 25.60
CA ARG A 495 -12.21 -11.24 27.01
C ARG A 495 -11.64 -9.92 27.51
N PHE A 496 -11.82 -9.61 28.79
CA PHE A 496 -11.37 -8.33 29.35
C PHE A 496 -9.85 -8.28 29.55
N LEU A 497 -9.26 -7.11 29.27
CA LEU A 497 -7.85 -6.79 29.50
C LEU A 497 -7.52 -6.78 31.00
N SER A 498 -6.34 -7.27 31.37
CA SER A 498 -5.86 -7.20 32.74
C SER A 498 -5.66 -5.76 33.23
N SER A 499 -5.61 -5.56 34.55
CA SER A 499 -5.37 -4.24 35.15
C SER A 499 -4.08 -3.57 34.65
N GLU A 500 -3.03 -4.36 34.37
CA GLU A 500 -1.79 -3.87 33.75
C GLU A 500 -2.03 -3.35 32.33
N LYS A 501 -2.68 -4.14 31.47
CA LYS A 501 -2.97 -3.73 30.08
C LYS A 501 -3.99 -2.59 30.00
N MET A 502 -4.81 -2.42 31.03
CA MET A 502 -5.66 -1.24 31.20
C MET A 502 -4.88 0.03 31.58
N LEU A 503 -3.73 -0.08 32.28
CA LEU A 503 -2.84 1.06 32.49
C LEU A 503 -2.09 1.43 31.19
N ASP A 504 -1.64 0.43 30.43
CA ASP A 504 -1.04 0.63 29.10
C ASP A 504 -2.00 1.36 28.15
N LEU A 505 -3.26 0.93 28.08
CA LEU A 505 -4.31 1.59 27.30
C LEU A 505 -4.52 3.05 27.71
N ARG A 506 -4.61 3.34 29.02
CA ARG A 506 -4.75 4.72 29.53
C ARG A 506 -3.58 5.59 29.13
N ARG A 507 -2.35 5.09 29.27
CA ARG A 507 -1.13 5.82 28.86
C ARG A 507 -1.10 6.03 27.35
N LEU A 508 -1.47 5.03 26.56
CA LEU A 508 -1.53 5.15 25.11
C LEU A 508 -2.57 6.20 24.66
N VAL A 509 -3.74 6.28 25.28
CA VAL A 509 -4.74 7.35 25.00
C VAL A 509 -4.15 8.75 25.21
N ILE A 510 -3.38 8.96 26.28
CA ILE A 510 -2.72 10.25 26.55
C ILE A 510 -1.66 10.54 25.48
N LEU A 511 -0.80 9.57 25.17
CA LEU A 511 0.28 9.76 24.20
C LEU A 511 -0.23 9.95 22.77
N ASP A 512 -1.26 9.21 22.36
CA ASP A 512 -1.87 9.30 21.03
C ASP A 512 -2.49 10.69 20.81
N TRP A 513 -3.21 11.20 21.81
CA TRP A 513 -3.72 12.57 21.76
C TRP A 513 -2.60 13.63 21.77
N LEU A 514 -1.59 13.46 22.62
CA LEU A 514 -0.49 14.43 22.82
C LEU A 514 0.43 14.55 21.59
N LEU A 515 0.75 13.42 20.96
CA LEU A 515 1.66 13.34 19.81
C LEU A 515 0.93 13.54 18.47
N GLY A 516 -0.39 13.32 18.43
CA GLY A 516 -1.24 13.51 17.25
C GLY A 516 -1.60 14.97 16.95
N GLY A 517 -1.96 15.24 15.68
CA GLY A 517 -2.41 16.54 15.20
C GLY A 517 -1.29 17.49 14.75
N THR A 518 -1.59 18.78 14.67
CA THR A 518 -0.73 19.85 14.09
C THR A 518 0.48 20.25 14.94
N GLY A 519 0.77 19.53 16.04
CA GLY A 519 1.90 19.81 16.93
C GLY A 519 1.65 20.88 18.01
N GLU A 520 0.54 21.62 17.95
CA GLU A 520 0.18 22.62 18.98
C GLU A 520 -0.05 22.01 20.37
N ARG A 521 -0.60 20.79 20.43
CA ARG A 521 -0.77 20.01 21.67
C ARG A 521 0.56 19.74 22.35
N TRP A 522 1.55 19.24 21.60
CA TRP A 522 2.91 19.06 22.07
C TRP A 522 3.53 20.36 22.58
N ALA A 523 3.43 21.44 21.79
CA ALA A 523 4.06 22.72 22.11
C ALA A 523 3.55 23.36 23.41
N SER A 524 2.26 23.19 23.72
CA SER A 524 1.62 23.72 24.94
C SER A 524 1.90 22.88 26.20
N HIS A 525 2.02 21.55 26.06
CA HIS A 525 2.21 20.66 27.21
C HIS A 525 3.68 20.55 27.64
N ALA A 526 4.60 20.77 26.71
CA ALA A 526 6.05 20.77 26.96
C ALA A 526 6.66 22.19 27.07
N ASP A 527 5.85 23.22 27.35
CA ASP A 527 6.26 24.63 27.34
C ASP A 527 7.29 25.02 28.42
N HIS A 528 7.37 24.23 29.49
CA HIS A 528 8.31 24.37 30.61
C HIS A 528 9.69 23.76 30.34
N LEU A 529 9.81 22.90 29.33
CA LEU A 529 11.08 22.28 28.92
C LEU A 529 11.84 23.21 27.96
N SER A 530 13.18 23.12 27.94
CA SER A 530 14.00 23.83 26.95
C SER A 530 13.79 23.27 25.53
N GLU A 531 14.19 23.99 24.49
CA GLU A 531 13.99 23.53 23.10
C GLU A 531 14.69 22.18 22.80
N VAL A 532 15.86 21.95 23.40
CA VAL A 532 16.61 20.68 23.30
C VAL A 532 15.88 19.57 24.05
N ASP A 533 15.43 19.86 25.27
CA ASP A 533 14.72 18.89 26.12
C ASP A 533 13.37 18.50 25.52
N ARG A 534 12.67 19.44 24.85
CA ARG A 534 11.43 19.17 24.11
C ARG A 534 11.65 18.19 22.95
N ALA A 535 12.73 18.35 22.18
CA ALA A 535 13.02 17.44 21.08
C ALA A 535 13.30 16.02 21.61
N THR A 536 14.06 15.94 22.70
CA THR A 536 14.45 14.70 23.39
C THR A 536 13.24 14.00 24.02
N ALA A 537 12.46 14.71 24.82
CA ALA A 537 11.21 14.21 25.43
C ALA A 537 10.22 13.68 24.37
N ARG A 538 10.13 14.35 23.21
CA ARG A 538 9.26 13.90 22.11
C ARG A 538 9.71 12.56 21.56
N ALA A 539 11.01 12.37 21.34
CA ALA A 539 11.56 11.11 20.83
C ALA A 539 11.30 9.94 21.80
N ILE A 540 11.53 10.13 23.11
CA ILE A 540 11.22 9.14 24.15
C ILE A 540 9.74 8.77 24.13
N LEU A 541 8.84 9.76 24.10
CA LEU A 541 7.40 9.52 24.13
C LEU A 541 6.87 8.90 22.83
N GLN A 542 7.48 9.17 21.67
CA GLN A 542 7.18 8.50 20.40
C GLN A 542 7.57 7.02 20.41
N ALA A 543 8.74 6.68 20.98
CA ALA A 543 9.15 5.28 21.17
C ALA A 543 8.20 4.55 22.15
N ASN A 544 7.80 5.21 23.24
CA ASN A 544 6.84 4.69 24.21
C ASN A 544 5.46 4.44 23.57
N HIS A 545 4.91 5.41 22.83
CA HIS A 545 3.65 5.28 22.08
C HIS A 545 3.68 4.08 21.12
N SER A 546 4.75 3.93 20.34
CA SER A 546 4.91 2.80 19.40
C SER A 546 4.95 1.46 20.13
N SER A 547 5.74 1.35 21.20
CA SER A 547 5.85 0.13 22.02
C SER A 547 4.51 -0.26 22.70
N LEU A 548 3.81 0.72 23.28
CA LEU A 548 2.48 0.50 23.89
C LEU A 548 1.44 0.10 22.85
N ARG A 549 1.48 0.70 21.66
CA ARG A 549 0.58 0.37 20.54
C ARG A 549 0.77 -1.08 20.07
N ASP A 550 2.01 -1.48 19.80
CA ASP A 550 2.34 -2.86 19.39
C ASP A 550 2.03 -3.88 20.50
N GLY A 551 2.18 -3.48 21.77
CA GLY A 551 1.81 -4.29 22.93
C GLY A 551 0.30 -4.48 23.02
N LEU A 552 -0.46 -3.40 22.86
CA LEU A 552 -1.92 -3.40 22.95
C LEU A 552 -2.57 -4.14 21.77
N GLN A 553 -2.12 -3.95 20.52
CA GLN A 553 -2.63 -4.71 19.37
C GLN A 553 -2.53 -6.23 19.61
N ARG A 554 -1.37 -6.70 20.08
CA ARG A 554 -1.18 -8.12 20.45
C ARG A 554 -2.05 -8.57 21.64
N ALA A 555 -2.38 -7.67 22.56
CA ALA A 555 -3.33 -7.96 23.64
C ALA A 555 -4.78 -8.04 23.13
N LEU A 556 -5.16 -7.20 22.16
CA LEU A 556 -6.46 -7.27 21.48
C LEU A 556 -6.60 -8.59 20.70
N GLU A 557 -5.60 -9.01 19.94
CA GLU A 557 -5.62 -10.31 19.23
C GLU A 557 -5.84 -11.50 20.19
N GLN A 558 -5.33 -11.42 21.43
CA GLN A 558 -5.59 -12.42 22.48
C GLN A 558 -7.00 -12.28 23.08
N ALA A 559 -7.47 -11.05 23.31
CA ALA A 559 -8.78 -10.75 23.88
C ALA A 559 -9.92 -11.25 22.97
N TYR A 560 -9.81 -11.04 21.66
CA TYR A 560 -10.77 -11.52 20.65
C TYR A 560 -10.54 -12.97 20.21
N GLY A 561 -9.58 -13.69 20.81
CA GLY A 561 -9.35 -15.13 20.58
C GLY A 561 -8.67 -15.49 19.25
N VAL A 562 -8.05 -14.54 18.55
CA VAL A 562 -7.22 -14.78 17.35
C VAL A 562 -5.88 -15.41 17.75
N MET A 563 -5.30 -14.96 18.87
CA MET A 563 -4.13 -15.57 19.50
C MET A 563 -4.49 -16.24 20.84
N LYS A 564 -3.68 -17.23 21.24
CA LYS A 564 -3.81 -17.81 22.59
C LYS A 564 -3.34 -16.80 23.65
N PRO A 565 -4.10 -16.61 24.74
CA PRO A 565 -3.74 -15.64 25.76
C PRO A 565 -2.51 -16.08 26.57
N ALA A 566 -1.59 -15.15 26.78
CA ALA A 566 -0.47 -15.30 27.69
C ALA A 566 -0.89 -14.92 29.13
N PRO A 567 -0.25 -15.50 30.17
CA PRO A 567 -0.52 -15.15 31.55
C PRO A 567 -0.36 -13.64 31.81
N GLY A 568 -1.29 -13.05 32.57
CA GLY A 568 -1.26 -11.63 32.94
C GLY A 568 -1.75 -10.64 31.88
N VAL A 569 -2.06 -11.07 30.65
CA VAL A 569 -2.58 -10.17 29.58
C VAL A 569 -4.07 -9.90 29.72
N LEU A 570 -4.85 -10.92 30.10
CA LEU A 570 -6.30 -10.87 30.24
C LEU A 570 -6.71 -11.14 31.70
N GLN A 571 -7.95 -10.82 32.04
CA GLN A 571 -8.57 -11.24 33.30
C GLN A 571 -9.00 -12.71 33.24
N ASP A 572 -8.87 -13.42 34.36
CA ASP A 572 -9.34 -14.81 34.49
C ASP A 572 -10.86 -14.84 34.67
N ASP A 573 -11.60 -14.89 33.56
CA ASP A 573 -13.05 -15.11 33.53
C ASP A 573 -13.37 -16.56 33.13
N ALA A 574 -13.77 -17.37 34.11
CA ALA A 574 -14.15 -18.77 33.90
C ALA A 574 -15.48 -18.96 33.16
N GLY A 575 -16.30 -17.91 33.02
CA GLY A 575 -17.55 -17.92 32.27
C GLY A 575 -17.40 -17.69 30.76
N HIS A 576 -16.25 -17.16 30.32
CA HIS A 576 -16.03 -16.76 28.92
C HIS A 576 -15.50 -17.91 28.06
N ASP A 577 -16.39 -18.85 27.68
CA ASP A 577 -16.03 -20.04 26.89
C ASP A 577 -15.80 -19.74 25.39
N ARG A 578 -16.44 -18.70 24.85
CA ARG A 578 -16.41 -18.32 23.42
C ARG A 578 -16.35 -16.81 23.23
N VAL A 579 -15.70 -16.40 22.15
CA VAL A 579 -15.60 -14.99 21.72
C VAL A 579 -16.56 -14.63 20.59
N LEU A 580 -17.06 -15.61 19.83
CA LEU A 580 -17.98 -15.41 18.71
C LEU A 580 -19.33 -16.09 19.00
N THR A 581 -20.42 -15.35 18.78
CA THR A 581 -21.80 -15.85 18.91
C THR A 581 -22.63 -15.40 17.71
N SER A 582 -23.27 -16.34 17.00
CA SER A 582 -24.22 -16.03 15.92
C SER A 582 -25.63 -15.90 16.47
N LEU A 583 -26.37 -14.89 16.01
CA LEU A 583 -27.81 -14.72 16.26
C LEU A 583 -28.68 -15.44 15.19
N ASP A 584 -28.05 -16.06 14.19
CA ASP A 584 -28.71 -17.00 13.28
C ASP A 584 -28.36 -18.44 13.69
N ARG A 585 -29.37 -19.20 14.13
CA ARG A 585 -29.20 -20.61 14.57
C ARG A 585 -28.82 -21.57 13.43
N SER A 586 -28.88 -21.13 12.17
CA SER A 586 -28.40 -21.91 11.02
C SER A 586 -26.90 -21.78 10.76
N PHE A 587 -26.20 -20.88 11.46
CA PHE A 587 -24.77 -20.61 11.31
C PHE A 587 -24.04 -20.69 12.65
N ASP A 588 -23.01 -21.55 12.73
CA ASP A 588 -22.06 -21.58 13.84
C ASP A 588 -20.76 -20.86 13.40
N PRO A 589 -20.37 -19.74 14.06
CA PRO A 589 -19.15 -19.03 13.73
C PRO A 589 -17.90 -19.73 14.28
N GLY A 590 -18.03 -20.72 15.16
CA GLY A 590 -16.91 -21.42 15.79
C GLY A 590 -15.90 -20.48 16.47
N ALA A 591 -14.64 -20.89 16.50
CA ALA A 591 -13.54 -20.00 16.90
C ALA A 591 -13.12 -19.08 15.73
N PRO A 592 -12.48 -17.93 16.03
CA PRO A 592 -11.70 -17.19 15.04
C PRO A 592 -10.60 -18.08 14.46
N ASP A 593 -10.38 -18.01 13.15
CA ASP A 593 -9.41 -18.85 12.44
C ASP A 593 -8.61 -18.02 11.43
N GLY A 594 -7.34 -17.78 11.74
CA GLY A 594 -6.44 -16.94 10.95
C GLY A 594 -5.12 -16.66 11.68
N ALA A 595 -4.08 -16.28 10.94
CA ALA A 595 -2.77 -15.92 11.50
C ALA A 595 -2.71 -14.45 11.98
N THR A 596 -3.67 -13.62 11.56
CA THR A 596 -3.85 -12.20 11.90
C THR A 596 -5.33 -11.88 12.05
N PHE A 597 -5.66 -10.80 12.76
CA PHE A 597 -7.03 -10.34 12.96
C PHE A 597 -7.84 -10.17 11.65
N ALA A 598 -7.29 -9.50 10.64
CA ALA A 598 -7.90 -9.36 9.32
C ALA A 598 -8.16 -10.72 8.62
N SER A 599 -7.25 -11.69 8.76
CA SER A 599 -7.47 -13.04 8.20
C SER A 599 -8.57 -13.81 8.92
N ALA A 600 -8.69 -13.66 10.25
CA ALA A 600 -9.77 -14.25 11.03
C ALA A 600 -11.14 -13.65 10.68
N TYR A 601 -11.21 -12.34 10.44
CA TYR A 601 -12.40 -11.67 9.92
C TYR A 601 -12.80 -12.17 8.53
N ARG A 602 -11.84 -12.22 7.59
CA ARG A 602 -12.08 -12.73 6.22
C ARG A 602 -12.55 -14.19 6.23
N SER A 603 -12.01 -15.03 7.10
CA SER A 603 -12.44 -16.42 7.31
C SER A 603 -13.86 -16.51 7.89
N LEU A 604 -14.20 -15.68 8.88
CA LEU A 604 -15.55 -15.60 9.44
C LEU A 604 -16.58 -15.20 8.36
N VAL A 605 -16.25 -14.20 7.54
CA VAL A 605 -17.09 -13.73 6.44
C VAL A 605 -17.28 -14.78 5.34
N ASP A 606 -16.21 -15.48 4.91
CA ASP A 606 -16.34 -16.56 3.92
C ASP A 606 -17.24 -17.68 4.46
N ARG A 607 -17.10 -18.07 5.73
CA ARG A 607 -17.96 -19.09 6.35
C ARG A 607 -19.42 -18.62 6.44
N ALA A 608 -19.67 -17.37 6.83
CA ALA A 608 -21.02 -16.80 6.92
C ALA A 608 -21.73 -16.74 5.56
N TYR A 609 -21.04 -16.28 4.51
CA TYR A 609 -21.60 -16.28 3.15
C TYR A 609 -21.68 -17.67 2.52
N THR A 610 -20.76 -18.59 2.84
CA THR A 610 -20.85 -19.99 2.42
C THR A 610 -22.05 -20.69 3.04
N ALA A 611 -22.35 -20.46 4.32
CA ALA A 611 -23.57 -20.97 4.97
C ALA A 611 -24.85 -20.38 4.34
N THR A 612 -24.81 -19.09 3.97
CA THR A 612 -25.95 -18.40 3.34
C THR A 612 -26.19 -18.86 1.89
N TYR A 613 -25.12 -19.10 1.13
CA TYR A 613 -25.13 -19.39 -0.31
C TYR A 613 -24.20 -20.58 -0.67
N PRO A 614 -24.48 -21.80 -0.18
CA PRO A 614 -23.56 -22.95 -0.31
C PRO A 614 -23.33 -23.42 -1.74
N ALA A 615 -24.19 -23.03 -2.70
CA ALA A 615 -24.02 -23.34 -4.12
C ALA A 615 -23.62 -22.11 -4.97
N HIS A 616 -23.07 -21.05 -4.34
CA HIS A 616 -22.56 -19.89 -5.07
C HIS A 616 -21.42 -20.29 -6.03
N PRO A 617 -21.44 -19.84 -7.30
CA PRO A 617 -20.33 -20.04 -8.24
C PRO A 617 -19.00 -19.56 -7.67
N THR A 618 -17.92 -20.30 -7.91
CA THR A 618 -16.59 -19.88 -7.45
C THR A 618 -15.78 -19.37 -8.64
N PHE A 619 -15.69 -18.04 -8.77
CA PHE A 619 -15.04 -17.38 -9.91
C PHE A 619 -13.55 -17.14 -9.63
N GLU A 620 -12.69 -18.12 -9.91
CA GLU A 620 -11.24 -17.95 -9.65
C GLU A 620 -10.56 -16.94 -10.59
N PRO A 621 -9.70 -16.02 -10.09
CA PRO A 621 -9.33 -15.79 -8.69
C PRO A 621 -10.47 -15.19 -7.84
N GLY A 622 -10.76 -15.80 -6.68
CA GLY A 622 -11.94 -15.46 -5.87
C GLY A 622 -12.00 -14.04 -5.28
N ASP A 623 -10.89 -13.31 -5.30
CA ASP A 623 -10.69 -11.94 -4.79
C ASP A 623 -10.95 -10.83 -5.83
N VAL A 624 -11.15 -11.18 -7.11
CA VAL A 624 -11.39 -10.21 -8.19
C VAL A 624 -12.88 -10.11 -8.55
N GLU A 625 -13.50 -8.93 -8.43
CA GLU A 625 -14.94 -8.76 -8.72
C GLU A 625 -15.29 -9.09 -10.19
N ILE A 626 -16.38 -9.84 -10.42
CA ILE A 626 -16.99 -10.01 -11.74
C ILE A 626 -17.76 -8.74 -12.11
N ARG A 627 -17.32 -8.07 -13.17
CA ARG A 627 -17.89 -6.81 -13.65
C ARG A 627 -18.93 -7.03 -14.72
N VAL A 628 -19.80 -6.03 -14.93
CA VAL A 628 -20.80 -6.03 -16.01
C VAL A 628 -20.16 -6.16 -17.40
N THR A 629 -18.93 -5.68 -17.59
CA THR A 629 -18.13 -5.89 -18.82
C THR A 629 -17.88 -7.37 -19.11
N ASP A 630 -17.60 -8.14 -18.07
CA ASP A 630 -17.22 -9.55 -18.14
C ASP A 630 -18.44 -10.40 -18.55
N LEU A 631 -19.59 -10.05 -17.96
CA LEU A 631 -20.89 -10.64 -18.27
C LEU A 631 -21.31 -10.34 -19.73
N LYS A 632 -21.04 -9.13 -20.23
CA LYS A 632 -21.25 -8.76 -21.64
C LYS A 632 -20.36 -9.56 -22.58
N ALA A 633 -19.09 -9.77 -22.23
CA ALA A 633 -18.17 -10.57 -23.03
C ALA A 633 -18.65 -12.04 -23.16
N VAL A 634 -19.20 -12.63 -22.09
CA VAL A 634 -19.86 -13.94 -22.16
C VAL A 634 -21.10 -13.90 -23.03
N TYR A 635 -21.97 -12.90 -22.86
CA TYR A 635 -23.20 -12.77 -23.66
C TYR A 635 -22.92 -12.70 -25.17
N ALA A 636 -21.92 -11.93 -25.59
CA ALA A 636 -21.49 -11.86 -26.99
C ALA A 636 -20.88 -13.18 -27.53
N HIS A 637 -20.48 -14.11 -26.66
CA HIS A 637 -20.13 -15.48 -27.06
C HIS A 637 -21.36 -16.38 -27.16
N LEU A 638 -22.36 -16.22 -26.29
CA LEU A 638 -23.64 -16.94 -26.34
C LEU A 638 -24.44 -16.61 -27.62
N GLU A 639 -24.54 -15.34 -28.01
CA GLU A 639 -25.23 -14.91 -29.25
C GLU A 639 -24.57 -15.49 -30.51
N ARG A 640 -23.25 -15.41 -30.60
CA ARG A 640 -22.47 -16.00 -31.71
C ARG A 640 -22.62 -17.52 -31.74
N ALA A 641 -22.56 -18.19 -30.59
CA ALA A 641 -22.76 -19.62 -30.50
C ALA A 641 -24.17 -20.03 -30.95
N MET A 642 -25.23 -19.31 -30.56
CA MET A 642 -26.59 -19.65 -31.03
C MET A 642 -26.80 -19.48 -32.55
N SER A 643 -25.97 -18.67 -33.21
CA SER A 643 -26.00 -18.50 -34.67
C SER A 643 -25.19 -19.56 -35.43
N ASP A 644 -24.37 -20.35 -34.73
CA ASP A 644 -23.57 -21.42 -35.34
C ASP A 644 -24.34 -22.76 -35.32
N PRO A 645 -24.40 -23.53 -36.43
CA PRO A 645 -25.12 -24.80 -36.49
C PRO A 645 -24.64 -25.88 -35.50
N GLN A 646 -23.37 -25.85 -35.08
CA GLN A 646 -22.80 -26.75 -34.07
C GLN A 646 -22.85 -26.14 -32.66
N LYS A 647 -23.42 -24.95 -32.53
CA LYS A 647 -23.38 -24.07 -31.35
C LYS A 647 -21.98 -23.85 -30.77
N ARG A 648 -20.98 -23.80 -31.65
CA ARG A 648 -19.56 -23.79 -31.31
C ARG A 648 -18.83 -22.69 -32.07
N VAL A 649 -18.23 -21.74 -31.35
CA VAL A 649 -17.51 -20.62 -31.95
C VAL A 649 -16.07 -20.52 -31.42
N PRO A 650 -15.13 -19.94 -32.18
CA PRO A 650 -13.80 -19.62 -31.66
C PRO A 650 -13.88 -18.70 -30.44
N LEU A 651 -13.11 -19.04 -29.41
CA LEU A 651 -12.95 -18.21 -28.21
C LEU A 651 -12.00 -17.06 -28.55
N ALA A 652 -12.52 -15.83 -28.57
CA ALA A 652 -11.82 -14.65 -29.10
C ALA A 652 -12.06 -13.41 -28.22
N GLY A 653 -11.11 -12.48 -28.19
CA GLY A 653 -11.11 -11.37 -27.22
C GLY A 653 -10.73 -11.87 -25.83
N ASP A 654 -11.52 -11.53 -24.81
CA ASP A 654 -11.24 -11.79 -23.39
C ASP A 654 -11.46 -13.26 -22.97
N ALA A 655 -10.77 -14.19 -23.64
CA ALA A 655 -10.90 -15.64 -23.49
C ALA A 655 -10.82 -16.12 -22.03
N ALA A 656 -9.93 -15.54 -21.23
CA ALA A 656 -9.77 -15.88 -19.82
C ALA A 656 -10.98 -15.48 -18.97
N VAL A 657 -11.54 -14.28 -19.21
CA VAL A 657 -12.72 -13.75 -18.51
C VAL A 657 -13.96 -14.56 -18.88
N VAL A 658 -14.15 -14.85 -20.17
CA VAL A 658 -15.27 -15.66 -20.67
C VAL A 658 -15.22 -17.06 -20.07
N ARG A 659 -14.03 -17.67 -19.98
CA ARG A 659 -13.83 -18.98 -19.33
C ARG A 659 -14.11 -18.95 -17.84
N ARG A 660 -13.59 -17.95 -17.13
CA ARG A 660 -13.80 -17.74 -15.69
C ARG A 660 -15.28 -17.67 -15.33
N VAL A 661 -16.05 -16.86 -16.06
CA VAL A 661 -17.47 -16.64 -15.78
C VAL A 661 -18.35 -17.78 -16.29
N ALA A 662 -18.24 -18.16 -17.57
CA ALA A 662 -19.19 -19.08 -18.18
C ALA A 662 -19.15 -20.48 -17.56
N ASN A 663 -17.93 -20.99 -17.31
CA ASN A 663 -17.73 -22.35 -16.77
C ASN A 663 -18.17 -22.44 -15.31
N ALA A 664 -17.85 -21.44 -14.48
CA ALA A 664 -18.22 -21.43 -13.07
C ALA A 664 -19.72 -21.16 -12.84
N LEU A 665 -20.34 -20.30 -13.67
CA LEU A 665 -21.77 -20.03 -13.60
C LEU A 665 -22.60 -21.16 -14.24
N GLY A 666 -22.04 -21.94 -15.17
CA GLY A 666 -22.75 -23.02 -15.87
C GLY A 666 -23.70 -22.52 -16.96
N VAL A 667 -23.39 -21.37 -17.58
CA VAL A 667 -24.18 -20.82 -18.71
C VAL A 667 -23.65 -21.20 -20.09
N GLY A 668 -22.47 -21.81 -20.16
CA GLY A 668 -21.81 -22.29 -21.36
C GLY A 668 -20.45 -22.90 -21.00
N TYR A 669 -19.72 -23.40 -21.98
CA TYR A 669 -18.39 -23.98 -21.75
C TYR A 669 -17.34 -23.41 -22.70
N ALA A 670 -16.42 -22.64 -22.15
CA ALA A 670 -15.20 -22.21 -22.81
C ALA A 670 -14.09 -23.24 -22.56
N ALA A 671 -13.66 -23.89 -23.63
CA ALA A 671 -12.44 -24.68 -23.68
C ALA A 671 -11.21 -23.77 -23.84
N GLU A 672 -10.08 -24.32 -24.30
CA GLU A 672 -8.89 -23.52 -24.62
C GLU A 672 -9.12 -22.62 -25.84
N THR A 673 -9.72 -23.16 -26.90
CA THR A 673 -9.80 -22.53 -28.23
C THR A 673 -11.21 -22.22 -28.72
N HIS A 674 -12.25 -22.79 -28.07
CA HIS A 674 -13.64 -22.68 -28.51
C HIS A 674 -14.58 -22.46 -27.33
N PHE A 675 -15.67 -21.75 -27.60
CA PHE A 675 -16.83 -21.62 -26.72
C PHE A 675 -17.99 -22.47 -27.27
N ILE A 676 -18.64 -23.22 -26.39
CA ILE A 676 -19.74 -24.14 -26.72
C ILE A 676 -20.96 -23.77 -25.86
N PHE A 677 -22.14 -23.69 -26.49
CA PHE A 677 -23.40 -23.40 -25.81
C PHE A 677 -24.50 -24.38 -26.22
N GLY A 678 -25.37 -24.76 -25.28
CA GLY A 678 -26.39 -25.78 -25.51
C GLY A 678 -27.02 -26.24 -24.21
N ASP A 679 -28.07 -27.06 -24.30
CA ASP A 679 -28.76 -27.63 -23.14
C ASP A 679 -27.83 -28.46 -22.23
N ASP A 680 -26.85 -29.14 -22.82
CA ASP A 680 -25.84 -29.93 -22.11
C ASP A 680 -24.75 -29.07 -21.43
N ARG A 681 -24.74 -27.75 -21.68
CA ARG A 681 -23.80 -26.78 -21.08
C ARG A 681 -24.51 -25.64 -20.33
N PHE A 682 -25.84 -25.66 -20.25
CA PHE A 682 -26.67 -24.69 -19.54
C PHE A 682 -27.25 -25.31 -18.26
N SER A 683 -26.37 -25.65 -17.31
CA SER A 683 -26.69 -26.50 -16.14
C SER A 683 -26.28 -25.81 -14.82
N PRO A 684 -27.11 -25.85 -13.77
CA PRO A 684 -28.38 -26.57 -13.65
C PRO A 684 -29.59 -25.84 -14.28
N TRP A 685 -29.38 -24.60 -14.75
CA TRP A 685 -30.42 -23.64 -15.11
C TRP A 685 -31.48 -24.18 -16.07
N GLY A 686 -31.06 -24.92 -17.11
CA GLY A 686 -31.96 -25.47 -18.12
C GLY A 686 -33.02 -26.41 -17.55
N THR A 687 -32.65 -27.23 -16.56
CA THR A 687 -33.56 -28.17 -15.89
C THR A 687 -34.40 -27.49 -14.83
N GLU A 688 -33.79 -26.63 -14.01
CA GLU A 688 -34.50 -25.93 -12.91
C GLU A 688 -35.57 -24.97 -13.45
N LEU A 689 -35.24 -24.13 -14.43
CA LEU A 689 -36.18 -23.18 -15.03
C LEU A 689 -37.28 -23.89 -15.84
N ALA A 690 -36.97 -25.01 -16.49
CA ALA A 690 -38.00 -25.81 -17.17
C ALA A 690 -38.98 -26.46 -16.17
N ARG A 691 -38.49 -26.93 -15.02
CA ARG A 691 -39.34 -27.49 -13.96
C ARG A 691 -40.26 -26.42 -13.36
N ALA A 692 -39.72 -25.23 -13.09
CA ALA A 692 -40.50 -24.11 -12.55
C ALA A 692 -41.56 -23.61 -13.54
N ALA A 693 -41.19 -23.38 -14.81
CA ALA A 693 -42.13 -23.00 -15.86
C ALA A 693 -43.23 -24.05 -16.07
N GLY A 694 -42.89 -25.34 -16.04
CA GLY A 694 -43.85 -26.43 -16.14
C GLY A 694 -44.83 -26.52 -14.96
N ALA A 695 -44.36 -26.29 -13.74
CA ALA A 695 -45.19 -26.29 -12.53
C ALA A 695 -46.22 -25.14 -12.52
N GLU A 696 -45.90 -24.01 -13.17
CA GLU A 696 -46.75 -22.82 -13.23
C GLU A 696 -47.52 -22.70 -14.57
N GLY A 697 -47.40 -23.67 -15.47
CA GLY A 697 -48.10 -23.68 -16.76
C GLY A 697 -47.56 -22.68 -17.80
N LEU A 698 -46.33 -22.18 -17.61
CA LEU A 698 -45.71 -21.10 -18.39
C LEU A 698 -44.70 -21.57 -19.45
N SER A 699 -44.64 -22.88 -19.74
CA SER A 699 -43.68 -23.49 -20.69
C SER A 699 -43.65 -22.80 -22.07
N ASP A 700 -44.82 -22.55 -22.65
CA ASP A 700 -44.98 -21.88 -23.95
C ASP A 700 -45.60 -20.48 -23.84
N ALA A 701 -46.16 -20.14 -22.67
CA ALA A 701 -46.74 -18.83 -22.40
C ALA A 701 -45.63 -17.76 -22.19
N PRO A 702 -45.95 -16.46 -22.33
CA PRO A 702 -45.02 -15.40 -21.98
C PRO A 702 -44.59 -15.45 -20.51
N VAL A 703 -43.31 -15.21 -20.26
CA VAL A 703 -42.71 -15.24 -18.91
C VAL A 703 -42.12 -13.87 -18.59
N LYS A 704 -42.44 -13.31 -17.42
CA LYS A 704 -41.82 -12.06 -16.95
C LYS A 704 -40.46 -12.32 -16.32
N VAL A 705 -39.55 -11.35 -16.40
CA VAL A 705 -38.25 -11.38 -15.72
C VAL A 705 -38.41 -11.54 -14.20
N SER A 706 -39.46 -10.94 -13.59
CA SER A 706 -39.79 -11.14 -12.17
C SER A 706 -39.89 -12.61 -11.76
N GLU A 707 -40.55 -13.43 -12.59
CA GLU A 707 -40.73 -14.86 -12.32
C GLU A 707 -39.41 -15.63 -12.49
N LEU A 708 -38.62 -15.31 -13.51
CA LEU A 708 -37.31 -15.94 -13.72
C LEU A 708 -36.35 -15.63 -12.57
N ARG A 709 -36.32 -14.39 -12.06
CA ARG A 709 -35.53 -14.05 -10.86
C ARG A 709 -36.02 -14.85 -9.66
N ARG A 710 -37.33 -14.88 -9.40
CA ARG A 710 -37.95 -15.67 -8.31
C ARG A 710 -37.58 -17.16 -8.42
N TRP A 711 -37.61 -17.74 -9.62
CA TRP A 711 -37.23 -19.14 -9.83
C TRP A 711 -35.74 -19.37 -9.58
N ILE A 712 -34.85 -18.48 -10.05
CA ILE A 712 -33.40 -18.54 -9.81
C ILE A 712 -33.10 -18.48 -8.31
N ASP A 713 -33.75 -17.57 -7.57
CA ASP A 713 -33.55 -17.40 -6.13
C ASP A 713 -34.16 -18.53 -5.29
N ALA A 714 -35.15 -19.24 -5.81
CA ALA A 714 -35.76 -20.42 -5.20
C ALA A 714 -34.96 -21.72 -5.39
N ILE A 715 -33.96 -21.75 -6.28
CA ILE A 715 -33.10 -22.94 -6.48
C ILE A 715 -32.38 -23.28 -5.17
N THR A 716 -32.52 -24.53 -4.75
CA THR A 716 -31.88 -25.09 -3.56
C THR A 716 -30.78 -26.08 -3.97
N PRO A 717 -29.55 -26.01 -3.41
CA PRO A 717 -29.09 -25.04 -2.42
C PRO A 717 -28.96 -23.61 -2.98
N LYS A 718 -29.13 -22.61 -2.11
CA LYS A 718 -29.11 -21.19 -2.51
C LYS A 718 -27.79 -20.80 -3.15
N ARG A 719 -27.87 -19.97 -4.21
CA ARG A 719 -26.74 -19.51 -5.02
C ARG A 719 -26.36 -18.05 -4.81
N GLY A 720 -27.29 -17.21 -4.33
CA GLY A 720 -27.03 -15.81 -3.96
C GLY A 720 -26.48 -14.94 -5.09
N LEU A 721 -26.87 -15.20 -6.34
CA LEU A 721 -26.36 -14.44 -7.50
C LEU A 721 -26.70 -12.96 -7.35
N ARG A 722 -25.75 -12.08 -7.70
CA ARG A 722 -26.05 -10.65 -7.86
C ARG A 722 -27.01 -10.44 -9.04
N PRO A 723 -27.84 -9.37 -9.04
CA PRO A 723 -28.85 -9.14 -10.09
C PRO A 723 -28.28 -9.24 -11.51
N GLU A 724 -27.14 -8.62 -11.79
CA GLU A 724 -26.47 -8.64 -13.09
C GLU A 724 -25.94 -10.04 -13.49
N VAL A 725 -25.58 -10.89 -12.52
CA VAL A 725 -25.17 -12.29 -12.79
C VAL A 725 -26.40 -13.15 -13.07
N SER A 726 -27.50 -12.89 -12.38
CA SER A 726 -28.82 -13.48 -12.68
C SER A 726 -29.31 -13.05 -14.08
N ASP A 727 -29.08 -11.80 -14.49
CA ASP A 727 -29.39 -11.32 -15.85
C ASP A 727 -28.72 -12.17 -16.93
N LEU A 728 -27.45 -12.57 -16.75
CA LEU A 728 -26.74 -13.41 -17.71
C LEU A 728 -27.38 -14.81 -17.84
N VAL A 729 -27.87 -15.38 -16.74
CA VAL A 729 -28.63 -16.65 -16.76
C VAL A 729 -29.96 -16.48 -17.51
N ILE A 730 -30.67 -15.39 -17.26
CA ILE A 730 -31.95 -15.07 -17.93
C ILE A 730 -31.74 -14.85 -19.43
N LEU A 731 -30.71 -14.10 -19.82
CA LEU A 731 -30.34 -13.83 -21.20
C LEU A 731 -29.93 -15.10 -21.95
N ALA A 732 -29.15 -15.97 -21.31
CA ALA A 732 -28.81 -17.29 -21.85
C ALA A 732 -30.05 -18.18 -22.02
N TRP A 733 -30.95 -18.22 -21.03
CA TRP A 733 -32.20 -18.97 -21.12
C TRP A 733 -33.11 -18.47 -22.26
N ALA A 734 -33.25 -17.15 -22.41
CA ALA A 734 -34.01 -16.53 -23.48
C ALA A 734 -33.49 -16.94 -24.87
N LEU A 735 -32.17 -16.86 -25.07
CA LEU A 735 -31.51 -17.32 -26.30
C LEU A 735 -31.75 -18.83 -26.56
N LEU A 736 -31.51 -19.67 -25.55
CA LEU A 736 -31.59 -21.13 -25.70
C LEU A 736 -33.03 -21.65 -25.90
N ARG A 737 -34.03 -20.96 -25.35
CA ARG A 737 -35.46 -21.28 -25.46
C ARG A 737 -36.18 -20.50 -26.56
N GLN A 738 -35.42 -19.85 -27.46
CA GLN A 738 -35.95 -19.11 -28.60
C GLN A 738 -37.01 -18.06 -28.20
N ARG A 739 -36.75 -17.30 -27.14
CA ARG A 739 -37.66 -16.25 -26.65
C ARG A 739 -37.17 -14.85 -26.99
N ALA A 740 -38.05 -14.04 -27.57
CA ALA A 740 -37.84 -12.62 -27.88
C ALA A 740 -38.30 -11.75 -26.70
N TRP A 741 -37.68 -10.56 -26.59
CA TRP A 741 -37.86 -9.59 -25.52
C TRP A 741 -38.92 -8.55 -25.87
N TYR A 742 -39.83 -8.31 -24.93
CA TYR A 742 -40.89 -7.32 -25.04
C TYR A 742 -40.92 -6.39 -23.82
N HIS A 743 -41.25 -5.13 -24.06
CA HIS A 743 -41.46 -4.11 -23.03
C HIS A 743 -42.64 -3.22 -23.42
N HIS A 744 -43.58 -3.02 -22.48
CA HIS A 744 -44.88 -2.38 -22.73
C HIS A 744 -45.63 -2.89 -23.99
N GLY A 745 -45.46 -4.16 -24.32
CA GLY A 745 -46.13 -4.82 -25.46
C GLY A 745 -45.38 -4.74 -26.81
N ALA A 746 -44.38 -3.87 -26.95
CA ALA A 746 -43.54 -3.76 -28.15
C ALA A 746 -42.27 -4.65 -28.03
N PRO A 747 -41.75 -5.22 -29.13
CA PRO A 747 -40.48 -5.94 -29.12
C PRO A 747 -39.31 -4.97 -28.89
N ILE A 748 -38.33 -5.35 -28.08
CA ILE A 748 -37.15 -4.53 -27.78
C ILE A 748 -35.85 -5.32 -28.00
N PRO A 749 -34.74 -4.70 -28.45
CA PRO A 749 -33.44 -5.35 -28.50
C PRO A 749 -33.08 -6.02 -27.17
N ALA A 750 -32.35 -7.13 -27.22
CA ALA A 750 -32.03 -7.90 -26.02
C ALA A 750 -31.25 -7.01 -25.03
N PRO A 751 -31.73 -6.83 -23.79
CA PRO A 751 -31.09 -5.99 -22.80
C PRO A 751 -29.71 -6.54 -22.46
N GLN A 752 -28.75 -5.64 -22.22
CA GLN A 752 -27.43 -6.03 -21.76
C GLN A 752 -27.49 -6.46 -20.27
N PRO A 753 -26.56 -7.31 -19.79
CA PRO A 753 -26.42 -7.59 -18.36
C PRO A 753 -26.35 -6.30 -17.52
N GLY A 754 -27.07 -6.26 -16.40
CA GLY A 754 -27.24 -5.07 -15.57
C GLY A 754 -28.27 -4.05 -16.09
N LYS A 755 -29.01 -4.38 -17.16
CA LYS A 755 -30.12 -3.58 -17.73
C LYS A 755 -31.41 -4.37 -17.91
N VAL A 756 -31.52 -5.57 -17.34
CA VAL A 756 -32.73 -6.40 -17.42
C VAL A 756 -33.72 -5.98 -16.35
N LEU A 757 -34.84 -5.37 -16.76
CA LEU A 757 -35.87 -4.88 -15.85
C LEU A 757 -36.91 -5.97 -15.55
N SER A 758 -37.48 -5.98 -14.34
CA SER A 758 -38.35 -7.07 -13.85
C SER A 758 -39.70 -7.16 -14.59
N GLU A 759 -40.14 -6.05 -15.16
CA GLU A 759 -41.36 -5.87 -15.94
C GLU A 759 -41.22 -6.31 -17.41
N MET A 760 -40.00 -6.59 -17.89
CA MET A 760 -39.77 -7.13 -19.24
C MET A 760 -40.35 -8.55 -19.38
N GLU A 761 -40.77 -8.88 -20.58
CA GLU A 761 -41.52 -10.09 -20.91
C GLU A 761 -40.81 -10.87 -22.03
N LEU A 762 -40.70 -12.19 -21.85
CA LEU A 762 -40.06 -13.11 -22.79
C LEU A 762 -41.08 -14.01 -23.47
N ARG A 763 -41.28 -13.82 -24.77
CA ARG A 763 -42.29 -14.52 -25.59
C ARG A 763 -41.62 -15.51 -26.54
N LEU A 764 -42.20 -16.70 -26.69
CA LEU A 764 -41.69 -17.69 -27.66
C LEU A 764 -41.77 -17.13 -29.08
N GLN A 765 -40.67 -17.22 -29.82
CA GLN A 765 -40.51 -16.70 -31.17
C GLN A 765 -40.18 -17.87 -32.10
N ALA A 766 -41.05 -18.11 -33.08
CA ALA A 766 -40.73 -19.04 -34.15
C ALA A 766 -39.48 -18.55 -34.91
N MET A 767 -38.64 -19.47 -35.37
CA MET A 767 -37.35 -19.16 -36.00
C MET A 767 -37.32 -19.56 -37.48
N PRO A 768 -36.80 -18.71 -38.39
CA PRO A 768 -36.48 -19.09 -39.76
C PRO A 768 -35.20 -19.94 -39.81
N SER A 769 -34.90 -20.52 -40.97
CA SER A 769 -33.59 -21.10 -41.28
C SER A 769 -32.51 -20.02 -41.51
N GLN A 770 -31.23 -20.41 -41.45
CA GLN A 770 -30.10 -19.50 -41.69
C GLN A 770 -30.09 -18.92 -43.11
N SER A 771 -30.54 -19.69 -44.11
CA SER A 771 -30.70 -19.23 -45.50
C SER A 771 -31.83 -18.21 -45.64
N GLU A 772 -33.00 -18.48 -45.04
CA GLU A 772 -34.12 -17.52 -45.01
C GLU A 772 -33.69 -16.22 -44.30
N TRP A 773 -33.00 -16.31 -43.17
CA TRP A 773 -32.50 -15.12 -42.45
C TRP A 773 -31.52 -14.29 -43.31
N THR A 774 -30.54 -14.94 -43.93
CA THR A 774 -29.55 -14.25 -44.78
C THR A 774 -30.22 -13.59 -46.00
N GLY A 775 -31.18 -14.26 -46.63
CA GLY A 775 -32.00 -13.69 -47.70
C GLY A 775 -32.83 -12.49 -47.22
N ALA A 776 -33.52 -12.62 -46.09
CA ALA A 776 -34.40 -11.60 -45.55
C ALA A 776 -33.66 -10.33 -45.11
N THR A 777 -32.49 -10.47 -44.46
CA THR A 777 -31.67 -9.31 -44.06
C THR A 777 -31.11 -8.54 -45.26
N ARG A 778 -30.75 -9.24 -46.34
CA ARG A 778 -30.38 -8.64 -47.62
C ARG A 778 -31.56 -7.89 -48.27
N ALA A 779 -32.72 -8.53 -48.38
CA ALA A 779 -33.95 -7.88 -48.89
C ALA A 779 -34.35 -6.66 -48.06
N ALA A 780 -34.26 -6.72 -46.73
CA ALA A 780 -34.56 -5.60 -45.85
C ALA A 780 -33.67 -4.37 -46.13
N GLY A 781 -32.38 -4.60 -46.39
CA GLY A 781 -31.44 -3.56 -46.81
C GLY A 781 -31.76 -3.01 -48.20
N GLU A 782 -31.93 -3.88 -49.20
CA GLU A 782 -32.14 -3.50 -50.60
C GLU A 782 -33.51 -2.82 -50.86
N LEU A 783 -34.58 -3.29 -50.21
CA LEU A 783 -35.96 -2.81 -50.42
C LEU A 783 -36.31 -1.59 -49.54
N PHE A 784 -35.83 -1.54 -48.30
CA PHE A 784 -36.30 -0.60 -47.28
C PHE A 784 -35.19 0.21 -46.59
N GLY A 785 -33.92 -0.09 -46.85
CA GLY A 785 -32.79 0.52 -46.15
C GLY A 785 -32.68 0.12 -44.67
N ILE A 786 -33.21 -1.05 -44.28
CA ILE A 786 -33.15 -1.56 -42.90
C ILE A 786 -31.89 -2.42 -42.72
N HIS A 787 -31.10 -2.11 -41.70
CA HIS A 787 -29.89 -2.86 -41.34
C HIS A 787 -30.14 -3.78 -40.15
N ALA A 788 -30.54 -5.02 -40.43
CA ALA A 788 -30.75 -6.06 -39.43
C ALA A 788 -29.45 -6.63 -38.86
N SER A 789 -29.55 -7.31 -37.71
CA SER A 789 -28.43 -8.08 -37.14
C SER A 789 -28.00 -9.22 -38.08
N PRO A 790 -26.68 -9.46 -38.29
CA PRO A 790 -26.21 -10.62 -39.05
C PRO A 790 -26.44 -11.94 -38.30
N TYR A 791 -26.66 -11.89 -36.99
CA TYR A 791 -26.87 -13.06 -36.13
C TYR A 791 -28.34 -13.47 -36.10
N LEU A 792 -28.61 -14.76 -36.36
CA LEU A 792 -29.96 -15.32 -36.30
C LEU A 792 -30.35 -15.55 -34.83
N THR A 793 -30.93 -14.53 -34.21
CA THR A 793 -31.46 -14.61 -32.85
C THR A 793 -32.97 -14.37 -32.84
N PRO A 794 -33.70 -14.89 -31.83
CA PRO A 794 -35.14 -14.62 -31.65
C PRO A 794 -35.46 -13.13 -31.71
N GLN A 795 -34.62 -12.31 -31.08
CA GLN A 795 -34.84 -10.88 -31.05
C GLN A 795 -34.59 -10.22 -32.41
N ALA A 796 -33.60 -10.67 -33.17
CA ALA A 796 -33.35 -10.14 -34.50
C ALA A 796 -34.57 -10.35 -35.43
N VAL A 797 -35.19 -11.53 -35.37
CA VAL A 797 -36.41 -11.86 -36.13
C VAL A 797 -37.59 -10.97 -35.71
N ALA A 798 -37.83 -10.82 -34.40
CA ALA A 798 -38.92 -10.00 -33.88
C ALA A 798 -38.75 -8.51 -34.21
N SER A 799 -37.55 -7.94 -34.03
CA SER A 799 -37.25 -6.55 -34.35
C SER A 799 -37.34 -6.27 -35.86
N LEU A 800 -36.79 -7.15 -36.70
CA LEU A 800 -36.87 -6.98 -38.15
C LEU A 800 -38.33 -6.99 -38.65
N ALA A 801 -39.16 -7.90 -38.14
CA ALA A 801 -40.56 -7.95 -38.52
C ALA A 801 -41.31 -6.64 -38.18
N GLU A 802 -41.08 -6.07 -36.99
CA GLU A 802 -41.74 -4.82 -36.56
C GLU A 802 -41.25 -3.59 -37.35
N GLU A 803 -39.95 -3.49 -37.65
CA GLU A 803 -39.39 -2.42 -38.48
C GLU A 803 -39.91 -2.48 -39.92
N ILE A 804 -39.98 -3.68 -40.51
CA ILE A 804 -40.54 -3.91 -41.85
C ILE A 804 -42.03 -3.58 -41.86
N LYS A 805 -42.81 -4.05 -40.89
CA LYS A 805 -44.24 -3.76 -40.74
C LYS A 805 -44.50 -2.25 -40.70
N THR A 806 -43.69 -1.52 -39.92
CA THR A 806 -43.72 -0.07 -39.83
C THR A 806 -43.45 0.58 -41.19
N LYS A 807 -42.37 0.19 -41.89
CA LYS A 807 -42.03 0.72 -43.24
C LYS A 807 -43.10 0.40 -44.29
N VAL A 808 -43.56 -0.85 -44.35
CA VAL A 808 -44.56 -1.33 -45.29
C VAL A 808 -45.87 -0.55 -45.14
N SER A 809 -46.32 -0.30 -43.92
CA SER A 809 -47.55 0.48 -43.66
C SER A 809 -47.53 1.89 -44.28
N ALA A 810 -46.36 2.52 -44.37
CA ALA A 810 -46.17 3.83 -44.98
C ALA A 810 -46.02 3.79 -46.51
N LEU A 811 -45.64 2.64 -47.09
CA LEU A 811 -45.27 2.50 -48.50
C LEU A 811 -46.37 1.88 -49.39
N VAL A 812 -47.31 1.12 -48.84
CA VAL A 812 -48.39 0.46 -49.61
C VAL A 812 -49.20 1.46 -50.46
N GLY A 813 -49.66 2.56 -49.86
CA GLY A 813 -50.43 3.61 -50.57
C GLY A 813 -49.64 4.29 -51.70
N PRO A 814 -48.44 4.83 -51.43
CA PRO A 814 -47.56 5.39 -52.46
C PRO A 814 -47.24 4.41 -53.60
N ALA A 815 -46.94 3.14 -53.30
CA ALA A 815 -46.61 2.13 -54.31
C ALA A 815 -47.80 1.81 -55.24
N GLN A 816 -49.00 1.65 -54.69
CA GLN A 816 -50.22 1.45 -55.48
C GLN A 816 -50.52 2.67 -56.35
N SER A 817 -50.35 3.88 -55.81
CA SER A 817 -50.54 5.13 -56.55
C SER A 817 -49.57 5.26 -57.72
N LEU A 818 -48.30 4.86 -57.53
CA LEU A 818 -47.27 4.89 -58.58
C LEU A 818 -47.67 4.05 -59.79
N VAL A 819 -48.19 2.83 -59.58
CA VAL A 819 -48.64 1.94 -60.67
C VAL A 819 -49.66 2.66 -61.55
N THR A 820 -50.73 3.21 -60.96
CA THR A 820 -51.78 3.94 -61.68
C THR A 820 -51.23 5.11 -62.51
N HIS A 821 -50.35 5.93 -61.93
CA HIS A 821 -49.76 7.08 -62.61
C HIS A 821 -48.81 6.68 -63.75
N VAL A 822 -48.06 5.60 -63.60
CA VAL A 822 -47.19 5.06 -64.67
C VAL A 822 -48.03 4.43 -65.79
N GLU A 823 -49.13 3.73 -65.48
CA GLU A 823 -50.06 3.20 -66.48
C GLU A 823 -50.77 4.30 -67.28
N ASP A 824 -51.20 5.38 -66.63
CA ASP A 824 -51.73 6.58 -67.30
C ASP A 824 -50.67 7.21 -68.23
N ALA A 825 -49.42 7.31 -67.78
CA ALA A 825 -48.33 7.84 -68.57
C ALA A 825 -47.97 6.95 -69.78
N TYR A 826 -48.01 5.62 -69.62
CA TYR A 826 -47.76 4.68 -70.71
C TYR A 826 -48.86 4.78 -71.78
N ARG A 827 -50.14 4.83 -71.35
CA ARG A 827 -51.28 5.10 -72.24
C ARG A 827 -51.14 6.43 -72.98
N ARG A 828 -50.61 7.49 -72.34
CA ARG A 828 -50.38 8.80 -72.98
C ARG A 828 -49.19 8.84 -73.94
N LEU A 829 -48.31 7.84 -73.92
CA LEU A 829 -47.12 7.72 -74.78
C LEU A 829 -47.24 6.63 -75.85
N ASP A 830 -48.41 5.99 -75.97
CA ASP A 830 -48.66 4.85 -76.86
C ASP A 830 -47.76 3.64 -76.54
N LEU A 831 -47.45 3.46 -75.25
CA LEU A 831 -46.67 2.33 -74.73
C LEU A 831 -47.59 1.20 -74.24
N THR A 832 -47.16 -0.04 -74.41
CA THR A 832 -47.90 -1.23 -73.97
C THR A 832 -47.95 -1.35 -72.45
N THR A 833 -49.16 -1.44 -71.89
CA THR A 833 -49.39 -1.69 -70.45
C THR A 833 -49.54 -3.18 -70.11
N GLU A 834 -49.65 -4.04 -71.14
CA GLU A 834 -49.77 -5.49 -71.03
C GLU A 834 -48.47 -6.15 -71.52
N GLY A 835 -47.85 -6.98 -70.66
CA GLY A 835 -46.58 -7.64 -70.93
C GLY A 835 -45.33 -6.81 -70.57
N GLN A 836 -44.21 -7.49 -70.37
CA GLN A 836 -42.89 -6.86 -70.35
C GLN A 836 -42.57 -6.34 -71.76
N THR A 837 -41.94 -5.17 -71.88
CA THR A 837 -41.56 -4.54 -73.16
C THR A 837 -40.41 -5.27 -73.91
N GLY A 838 -40.19 -6.56 -73.62
CA GLY A 838 -39.03 -7.34 -74.07
C GLY A 838 -37.70 -6.91 -73.41
N ARG A 839 -37.76 -6.00 -72.42
CA ARG A 839 -36.61 -5.46 -71.69
C ARG A 839 -36.58 -6.00 -70.27
N ALA A 840 -35.37 -6.22 -69.75
CA ALA A 840 -35.15 -6.69 -68.38
C ALA A 840 -35.41 -5.61 -67.30
N SER A 841 -35.53 -4.35 -67.70
CA SER A 841 -35.61 -3.17 -66.82
C SER A 841 -36.78 -2.27 -67.27
N ASP A 842 -37.99 -2.62 -66.88
CA ASP A 842 -39.24 -1.92 -67.25
C ASP A 842 -39.90 -1.32 -66.01
N ARG A 843 -39.98 0.02 -65.97
CA ARG A 843 -40.50 0.78 -64.83
C ARG A 843 -41.90 0.36 -64.39
N LEU A 844 -42.80 0.02 -65.33
CA LEU A 844 -44.15 -0.39 -64.97
C LEU A 844 -44.16 -1.79 -64.37
N ALA A 845 -43.33 -2.71 -64.88
CA ALA A 845 -43.11 -4.01 -64.26
C ALA A 845 -42.55 -3.85 -62.82
N THR A 846 -41.49 -3.06 -62.64
CA THR A 846 -40.87 -2.80 -61.33
C THR A 846 -41.83 -2.13 -60.35
N ALA A 847 -42.66 -1.17 -60.80
CA ALA A 847 -43.68 -0.54 -59.94
C ALA A 847 -44.77 -1.53 -59.50
N ARG A 848 -45.21 -2.44 -60.39
CA ARG A 848 -46.16 -3.50 -60.06
C ARG A 848 -45.56 -4.54 -59.11
N GLU A 849 -44.31 -4.97 -59.34
CA GLU A 849 -43.57 -5.88 -58.44
C GLU A 849 -43.39 -5.23 -57.05
N ALA A 850 -43.00 -3.96 -57.01
CA ALA A 850 -42.88 -3.18 -55.78
C ALA A 850 -44.19 -3.09 -54.99
N SER A 851 -45.31 -2.77 -55.66
CA SER A 851 -46.62 -2.72 -55.01
C SER A 851 -47.07 -4.09 -54.51
N LEU A 852 -46.83 -5.16 -55.27
CA LEU A 852 -47.16 -6.53 -54.86
C LEU A 852 -46.31 -6.97 -53.66
N ALA A 853 -45.01 -6.63 -53.64
CA ALA A 853 -44.10 -6.95 -52.54
C ALA A 853 -44.60 -6.34 -51.22
N VAL A 854 -44.83 -5.02 -51.17
CA VAL A 854 -45.30 -4.35 -49.94
C VAL A 854 -46.71 -4.80 -49.53
N SER A 855 -47.64 -5.00 -50.47
CA SER A 855 -48.96 -5.54 -50.14
C SER A 855 -48.90 -6.99 -49.62
N SER A 856 -47.98 -7.82 -50.11
CA SER A 856 -47.79 -9.18 -49.58
C SER A 856 -47.20 -9.19 -48.16
N LEU A 857 -46.30 -8.26 -47.84
CA LEU A 857 -45.68 -8.16 -46.52
C LEU A 857 -46.62 -7.55 -45.46
N MET A 858 -47.60 -6.73 -45.85
CA MET A 858 -48.51 -6.00 -44.94
C MET A 858 -49.33 -6.93 -44.02
N HIS A 859 -49.57 -8.18 -44.43
CA HIS A 859 -50.41 -9.14 -43.72
C HIS A 859 -49.63 -10.30 -43.08
N LEU A 860 -48.30 -10.25 -43.12
CA LEU A 860 -47.41 -11.25 -42.54
C LEU A 860 -46.76 -10.71 -41.27
N ASP A 861 -46.28 -11.61 -40.41
CA ASP A 861 -45.54 -11.29 -39.19
C ASP A 861 -44.45 -12.35 -38.95
N GLY A 862 -43.42 -11.99 -38.18
CA GLY A 862 -42.37 -12.91 -37.72
C GLY A 862 -41.70 -13.74 -38.81
N VAL A 863 -41.74 -15.07 -38.69
CA VAL A 863 -41.08 -16.01 -39.62
C VAL A 863 -41.69 -15.94 -41.02
N GLU A 864 -43.02 -15.82 -41.13
CA GLU A 864 -43.68 -15.79 -42.44
C GLU A 864 -43.30 -14.54 -43.22
N MET A 865 -43.20 -13.39 -42.54
CA MET A 865 -42.65 -12.16 -43.13
C MET A 865 -41.17 -12.35 -43.52
N THR A 866 -40.37 -13.00 -42.66
CA THR A 866 -38.95 -13.26 -42.93
C THR A 866 -38.76 -14.15 -44.16
N ARG A 867 -39.51 -15.25 -44.28
CA ARG A 867 -39.49 -16.13 -45.46
C ARG A 867 -39.87 -15.36 -46.72
N ARG A 868 -40.93 -14.54 -46.65
CA ARG A 868 -41.36 -13.71 -47.78
C ARG A 868 -40.30 -12.70 -48.22
N LEU A 869 -39.56 -12.11 -47.28
CA LEU A 869 -38.41 -11.25 -47.59
C LEU A 869 -37.27 -12.05 -48.24
N ALA A 870 -37.02 -13.29 -47.80
CA ALA A 870 -36.00 -14.14 -48.41
C ALA A 870 -36.33 -14.48 -49.88
N GLU A 871 -37.58 -14.84 -50.17
CA GLU A 871 -38.09 -15.06 -51.55
C GLU A 871 -37.89 -13.82 -52.43
N LEU A 872 -38.16 -12.62 -51.90
CA LEU A 872 -37.97 -11.36 -52.63
C LEU A 872 -36.48 -11.07 -52.93
N ALA A 873 -35.55 -11.59 -52.12
CA ALA A 873 -34.11 -11.47 -52.38
C ALA A 873 -33.61 -12.40 -53.50
N GLU A 874 -34.41 -13.38 -53.92
CA GLU A 874 -34.05 -14.32 -55.00
C GLU A 874 -34.38 -13.75 -56.40
N SER A 875 -35.24 -12.73 -56.52
CA SER A 875 -35.57 -12.14 -57.83
C SER A 875 -34.44 -11.31 -58.45
N GLY A 876 -33.45 -10.90 -57.64
CA GLY A 876 -32.31 -10.10 -58.10
C GLY A 876 -32.62 -8.62 -58.40
N HIS A 877 -33.88 -8.18 -58.27
CA HIS A 877 -34.33 -6.81 -58.57
C HIS A 877 -34.45 -5.91 -57.33
N GLY A 878 -33.96 -6.35 -56.16
CA GLY A 878 -34.19 -5.69 -54.86
C GLY A 878 -33.89 -4.18 -54.85
N SER A 879 -32.74 -3.75 -55.40
CA SER A 879 -32.38 -2.32 -55.44
C SER A 879 -33.27 -1.49 -56.38
N ALA A 880 -33.75 -2.06 -57.49
CA ALA A 880 -34.66 -1.38 -58.41
C ALA A 880 -36.04 -1.20 -57.75
N ILE A 881 -36.54 -2.25 -57.09
CA ILE A 881 -37.77 -2.23 -56.31
C ILE A 881 -37.67 -1.23 -55.15
N GLY A 882 -36.58 -1.25 -54.36
CA GLY A 882 -36.36 -0.32 -53.25
C GLY A 882 -36.27 1.14 -53.70
N THR A 883 -35.64 1.40 -54.85
CA THR A 883 -35.63 2.74 -55.47
C THR A 883 -37.04 3.16 -55.91
N SER A 884 -37.80 2.26 -56.52
CA SER A 884 -39.19 2.49 -56.94
C SER A 884 -40.11 2.81 -55.75
N LEU A 885 -40.00 2.06 -54.64
CA LEU A 885 -40.71 2.33 -53.39
C LEU A 885 -40.33 3.69 -52.79
N THR A 886 -39.01 3.96 -52.68
CA THR A 886 -38.49 5.20 -52.09
C THR A 886 -38.91 6.45 -52.89
N ARG A 887 -39.00 6.33 -54.21
CA ARG A 887 -39.35 7.44 -55.12
C ARG A 887 -40.81 7.45 -55.56
N ALA A 888 -41.66 6.55 -55.05
CA ALA A 888 -43.04 6.39 -55.50
C ALA A 888 -43.85 7.69 -55.47
N ALA A 889 -43.75 8.46 -54.38
CA ALA A 889 -44.41 9.75 -54.23
C ALA A 889 -43.83 10.83 -55.16
N ASP A 890 -42.50 10.92 -55.27
CA ASP A 890 -41.79 11.87 -56.15
C ASP A 890 -42.22 11.68 -57.62
N VAL A 891 -42.15 10.45 -58.10
CA VAL A 891 -42.46 10.08 -59.49
C VAL A 891 -43.95 10.26 -59.78
N SER A 892 -44.84 9.84 -58.88
CA SER A 892 -46.28 10.11 -59.02
C SER A 892 -46.56 11.61 -59.12
N SER A 893 -45.93 12.43 -58.27
CA SER A 893 -46.09 13.89 -58.30
C SER A 893 -45.58 14.51 -59.61
N ALA A 894 -44.44 14.04 -60.13
CA ALA A 894 -43.91 14.49 -61.41
C ALA A 894 -44.85 14.16 -62.58
N LEU A 895 -45.37 12.94 -62.63
CA LEU A 895 -46.31 12.48 -63.67
C LEU A 895 -47.65 13.24 -63.63
N THR A 896 -48.16 13.56 -62.43
CA THR A 896 -49.37 14.37 -62.24
C THR A 896 -49.16 15.83 -62.64
N ARG A 897 -47.99 16.42 -62.34
CA ARG A 897 -47.68 17.83 -62.64
C ARG A 897 -47.33 18.09 -64.10
N PHE A 898 -46.83 17.08 -64.82
CA PHE A 898 -46.41 17.22 -66.21
C PHE A 898 -47.57 17.59 -67.14
N ARG A 899 -47.32 18.51 -68.08
CA ARG A 899 -48.30 19.05 -69.03
C ARG A 899 -48.29 18.27 -70.33
N TRP A 900 -48.95 17.11 -70.30
CA TRP A 900 -49.03 16.14 -71.40
C TRP A 900 -49.53 16.72 -72.73
N ASP A 901 -50.35 17.77 -72.68
CA ASP A 901 -50.84 18.54 -73.84
C ASP A 901 -49.71 19.17 -74.68
N ARG A 902 -48.53 19.41 -74.09
CA ARG A 902 -47.36 19.94 -74.81
C ARG A 902 -46.71 18.93 -75.78
N LEU A 903 -47.03 17.64 -75.67
CA LEU A 903 -46.51 16.61 -76.56
C LEU A 903 -47.34 16.42 -77.83
N ASP A 904 -48.56 16.94 -77.89
CA ASP A 904 -49.46 16.75 -79.03
C ASP A 904 -48.93 17.33 -80.36
N PRO A 905 -48.25 18.49 -80.40
CA PRO A 905 -47.57 18.98 -81.60
C PRO A 905 -46.47 18.04 -82.12
N LEU A 906 -45.71 17.42 -81.23
CA LEU A 906 -44.66 16.44 -81.57
C LEU A 906 -45.28 15.15 -82.14
N LYS A 907 -46.38 14.68 -81.54
CA LYS A 907 -47.13 13.50 -82.03
C LYS A 907 -47.74 13.73 -83.41
N ALA A 908 -48.26 14.93 -83.66
CA ALA A 908 -48.83 15.31 -84.96
C ALA A 908 -47.76 15.43 -86.06
N ALA A 909 -46.52 15.77 -85.70
CA ALA A 909 -45.39 15.91 -86.63
C ALA A 909 -44.75 14.57 -87.03
N SER A 910 -45.57 13.58 -87.42
CA SER A 910 -45.15 12.19 -87.67
C SER A 910 -44.11 11.98 -88.78
N THR A 911 -43.84 12.99 -89.61
CA THR A 911 -42.79 12.95 -90.66
C THR A 911 -41.46 13.57 -90.23
N ASP A 912 -41.41 14.30 -89.12
CA ASP A 912 -40.24 15.03 -88.61
C ASP A 912 -39.33 14.12 -87.76
N ASP A 913 -38.06 14.01 -88.13
CA ASP A 913 -37.13 13.07 -87.46
C ASP A 913 -36.66 13.57 -86.09
N ASP A 914 -36.59 14.88 -85.86
CA ASP A 914 -36.24 15.44 -84.55
C ASP A 914 -37.39 15.21 -83.55
N ALA A 915 -38.64 15.44 -84.00
CA ALA A 915 -39.83 15.14 -83.18
C ALA A 915 -39.91 13.66 -82.79
N LYS A 916 -39.59 12.75 -83.72
CA LYS A 916 -39.48 11.30 -83.43
C LYS A 916 -38.38 11.02 -82.40
N GLN A 917 -37.22 11.66 -82.49
CA GLN A 917 -36.12 11.45 -81.55
C GLN A 917 -36.49 11.92 -80.13
N ILE A 918 -37.10 13.09 -79.98
CA ILE A 918 -37.56 13.61 -78.67
C ILE A 918 -38.55 12.63 -78.03
N LEU A 919 -39.58 12.21 -78.76
CA LEU A 919 -40.56 11.24 -78.27
C LEU A 919 -39.93 9.86 -77.98
N SER A 920 -38.91 9.45 -78.74
CA SER A 920 -38.17 8.19 -78.50
C SER A 920 -37.31 8.27 -77.23
N ARG A 921 -36.63 9.41 -76.97
CA ARG A 921 -35.89 9.65 -75.72
C ARG A 921 -36.83 9.66 -74.50
N LEU A 922 -37.99 10.33 -74.60
CA LEU A 922 -38.98 10.33 -73.52
C LEU A 922 -39.52 8.91 -73.25
N ARG A 923 -39.89 8.17 -74.29
CA ARG A 923 -40.33 6.76 -74.16
C ARG A 923 -39.24 5.89 -73.53
N LEU A 924 -37.97 6.08 -73.89
CA LEU A 924 -36.85 5.35 -73.28
C LEU A 924 -36.69 5.69 -71.79
N GLY A 925 -36.73 6.97 -71.42
CA GLY A 925 -36.62 7.40 -70.02
C GLY A 925 -37.81 6.96 -69.15
N MET A 926 -39.02 6.91 -69.73
CA MET A 926 -40.22 6.41 -69.03
C MET A 926 -40.31 4.89 -68.94
N THR A 927 -39.68 4.15 -69.86
CA THR A 927 -39.59 2.69 -69.78
C THR A 927 -38.43 2.21 -68.91
N SER A 928 -37.31 2.94 -68.87
CA SER A 928 -36.18 2.64 -67.97
C SER A 928 -36.57 2.80 -66.51
N ASP A 929 -36.07 1.92 -65.65
CA ASP A 929 -36.26 1.97 -64.19
C ASP A 929 -35.77 3.28 -63.57
N GLU A 930 -36.39 3.69 -62.45
CA GLU A 930 -36.02 4.94 -61.73
C GLU A 930 -34.57 4.94 -61.23
N ILE A 931 -33.97 3.77 -60.99
CA ILE A 931 -32.55 3.62 -60.63
C ILE A 931 -31.60 3.90 -61.81
N VAL A 932 -32.06 3.71 -63.05
CA VAL A 932 -31.26 3.91 -64.28
C VAL A 932 -31.51 5.29 -64.89
N THR A 933 -32.75 5.77 -64.87
CA THR A 933 -33.14 7.09 -65.37
C THR A 933 -34.30 7.62 -64.57
N ARG A 934 -34.18 8.84 -64.06
CA ARG A 934 -35.25 9.45 -63.27
C ARG A 934 -36.38 9.93 -64.17
N ALA A 935 -37.62 9.55 -63.87
CA ALA A 935 -38.77 9.98 -64.66
C ALA A 935 -38.93 11.51 -64.67
N ALA A 936 -38.69 12.16 -63.53
CA ALA A 936 -38.75 13.63 -63.44
C ALA A 936 -37.78 14.30 -64.42
N ASP A 937 -36.55 13.81 -64.53
CA ASP A 937 -35.51 14.37 -65.40
C ASP A 937 -35.83 14.08 -66.88
N ALA A 938 -36.39 12.91 -67.19
CA ALA A 938 -36.84 12.55 -68.54
C ALA A 938 -38.04 13.40 -69.00
N LEU A 939 -39.00 13.66 -68.12
CA LEU A 939 -40.14 14.54 -68.36
C LEU A 939 -39.69 16.00 -68.55
N GLN A 940 -38.83 16.51 -67.68
CA GLN A 940 -38.30 17.87 -67.78
C GLN A 940 -37.54 18.07 -69.10
N ARG A 941 -36.63 17.16 -69.44
CA ARG A 941 -35.91 17.19 -70.72
C ARG A 941 -36.85 17.19 -71.92
N ALA A 942 -37.92 16.40 -71.88
CA ALA A 942 -38.89 16.37 -72.98
C ALA A 942 -39.72 17.66 -73.09
N ASP A 943 -40.01 18.35 -71.98
CA ASP A 943 -40.65 19.68 -71.98
C ASP A 943 -39.72 20.73 -72.62
N ASP A 944 -38.45 20.75 -72.22
CA ASP A 944 -37.44 21.67 -72.73
C ASP A 944 -37.15 21.42 -74.23
N GLU A 945 -36.98 20.15 -74.63
CA GLU A 945 -36.79 19.77 -76.04
C GLU A 945 -38.02 20.09 -76.90
N ALA A 946 -39.24 19.85 -76.41
CA ALA A 946 -40.48 20.20 -77.10
C ALA A 946 -40.63 21.72 -77.31
N TYR A 947 -40.27 22.51 -76.30
CA TYR A 947 -40.29 23.98 -76.37
C TYR A 947 -39.29 24.52 -77.41
N GLN A 948 -38.05 24.01 -77.42
CA GLN A 948 -37.04 24.42 -78.40
C GLN A 948 -37.43 24.04 -79.84
N TRP A 949 -37.97 22.83 -80.04
CA TRP A 949 -38.44 22.38 -81.36
C TRP A 949 -39.61 23.25 -81.88
N ALA A 950 -40.53 23.67 -81.00
CA ALA A 950 -41.63 24.56 -81.36
C ALA A 950 -41.15 25.97 -81.78
N ILE A 951 -40.09 26.48 -81.14
CA ILE A 951 -39.45 27.75 -81.53
C ILE A 951 -38.77 27.62 -82.90
N GLY A 952 -38.01 26.53 -83.14
CA GLY A 952 -37.27 26.31 -84.39
C GLY A 952 -38.16 26.33 -85.64
N ARG A 953 -39.39 25.82 -85.55
CA ARG A 953 -40.38 25.85 -86.65
C ARG A 953 -41.03 27.22 -86.90
N SER A 954 -40.77 28.22 -86.05
CA SER A 954 -41.41 29.54 -86.14
C SER A 954 -40.60 30.58 -86.94
N GLN A 955 -39.45 30.21 -87.52
CA GLN A 955 -38.66 31.09 -88.40
C GLN A 955 -38.95 30.83 -89.90
N PRO A 956 -39.27 31.86 -90.71
CA PRO A 956 -39.43 31.72 -92.15
C PRO A 956 -38.07 31.63 -92.89
N PRO A 957 -38.02 31.00 -94.08
CA PRO A 957 -36.78 30.80 -94.82
C PRO A 957 -36.24 32.12 -95.40
N SER A 958 -34.91 32.30 -95.35
CA SER A 958 -34.23 33.43 -95.98
C SER A 958 -34.00 33.20 -97.49
N PRO A 959 -34.12 34.23 -98.34
CA PRO A 959 -33.95 34.09 -99.80
C PRO A 959 -32.47 34.18 -100.24
N GLY A 960 -32.11 33.40 -101.26
CA GLY A 960 -30.95 33.66 -102.15
C GLY A 960 -31.41 33.99 -103.59
N PRO A 961 -30.54 34.00 -104.62
CA PRO A 961 -29.09 33.67 -104.62
C PRO A 961 -28.16 34.56 -105.52
N GLY A 962 -26.84 34.29 -105.48
CA GLY A 962 -25.90 34.37 -106.63
C GLY A 962 -24.81 35.46 -106.62
N PRO A 963 -23.76 35.38 -107.49
CA PRO A 963 -23.18 34.21 -108.16
C PRO A 963 -21.63 34.07 -107.99
N SER A 964 -21.08 32.88 -108.25
CA SER A 964 -19.63 32.56 -108.17
C SER A 964 -18.89 32.61 -109.53
N PRO A 965 -17.54 32.69 -109.54
CA PRO A 965 -16.68 32.25 -110.66
C PRO A 965 -15.86 30.97 -110.35
N VAL A 966 -15.63 30.14 -111.39
CA VAL A 966 -15.14 28.74 -111.44
C VAL A 966 -14.51 28.53 -112.85
N PRO A 967 -13.47 27.71 -113.18
CA PRO A 967 -12.97 26.41 -112.63
C PRO A 967 -11.39 26.40 -112.47
N PRO A 968 -10.57 25.32 -112.68
CA PRO A 968 -10.76 23.84 -112.67
C PRO A 968 -9.71 22.96 -111.89
N ALA A 969 -10.19 21.84 -111.32
CA ALA A 969 -9.66 20.43 -111.31
C ALA A 969 -8.17 20.05 -110.97
N PRO A 970 -7.87 18.79 -110.55
CA PRO A 970 -8.60 17.89 -109.62
C PRO A 970 -7.72 17.12 -108.58
N ASP A 971 -8.25 16.86 -107.37
CA ASP A 971 -7.83 15.87 -106.31
C ASP A 971 -6.37 15.88 -105.76
N PRO A 972 -6.02 15.25 -104.59
CA PRO A 972 -6.85 14.47 -103.63
C PRO A 972 -6.67 14.78 -102.10
N GLY A 973 -7.77 14.92 -101.35
CA GLY A 973 -7.89 14.80 -99.86
C GLY A 973 -6.99 15.68 -98.94
N PRO A 974 -6.97 15.49 -97.59
CA PRO A 974 -8.05 15.09 -96.66
C PRO A 974 -8.10 15.93 -95.34
N ILE A 975 -9.00 15.57 -94.40
CA ILE A 975 -9.06 15.90 -92.94
C ILE A 975 -9.64 17.27 -92.49
N ASP A 976 -10.28 17.23 -91.31
CA ASP A 976 -11.22 18.17 -90.68
C ASP A 976 -10.70 18.66 -89.29
N PRO A 977 -11.00 19.90 -88.81
CA PRO A 977 -10.68 20.34 -87.44
C PRO A 977 -11.92 20.63 -86.56
N GLY A 978 -11.91 20.10 -85.33
CA GLY A 978 -12.97 20.27 -84.33
C GLY A 978 -12.94 21.56 -83.48
N PRO A 979 -13.88 21.72 -82.52
CA PRO A 979 -14.11 22.97 -81.81
C PRO A 979 -13.25 23.20 -80.54
N VAL A 980 -13.17 24.46 -80.13
CA VAL A 980 -12.28 25.01 -79.09
C VAL A 980 -12.83 24.83 -77.67
N VAL A 981 -11.98 24.46 -76.72
CA VAL A 981 -12.27 24.43 -75.27
C VAL A 981 -11.67 25.65 -74.59
N ILE A 982 -12.48 26.39 -73.82
CA ILE A 982 -12.04 27.50 -72.97
C ILE A 982 -11.34 26.91 -71.73
N ARG A 983 -10.09 27.32 -71.47
CA ARG A 983 -9.32 26.94 -70.27
C ARG A 983 -9.29 28.09 -69.27
N ASP A 984 -9.60 27.78 -68.02
CA ASP A 984 -9.32 28.63 -66.85
C ASP A 984 -7.82 28.52 -66.51
N PRO A 985 -7.05 29.63 -66.50
CA PRO A 985 -5.60 29.58 -66.32
C PRO A 985 -5.16 29.11 -64.92
N HIS A 986 -6.02 29.18 -63.89
CA HIS A 986 -5.65 28.81 -62.52
C HIS A 986 -6.05 27.38 -62.11
N ARG A 987 -6.70 26.61 -63.00
CA ARG A 987 -7.22 25.28 -62.68
C ARG A 987 -6.66 24.21 -63.60
N HIS A 988 -5.64 23.50 -63.12
CA HIS A 988 -5.07 22.35 -63.82
C HIS A 988 -5.74 21.04 -63.37
N VAL A 989 -6.17 20.20 -64.32
CA VAL A 989 -6.83 18.91 -64.04
C VAL A 989 -6.13 17.83 -64.84
N VAL A 990 -5.55 16.86 -64.15
CA VAL A 990 -4.89 15.69 -64.73
C VAL A 990 -5.68 14.44 -64.34
N GLN A 991 -5.98 13.58 -65.32
CA GLN A 991 -6.72 12.33 -65.10
C GLN A 991 -5.78 11.12 -65.26
N ARG A 992 -5.88 10.15 -64.35
CA ARG A 992 -5.12 8.90 -64.42
C ARG A 992 -5.94 7.83 -65.17
N ASN A 993 -5.74 7.75 -66.48
CA ASN A 993 -6.51 6.86 -67.36
C ASN A 993 -6.13 5.37 -67.27
N ASP A 994 -5.03 5.02 -66.57
CA ASP A 994 -4.59 3.63 -66.36
C ASP A 994 -3.87 3.50 -64.99
N PRO A 995 -4.12 2.44 -64.19
CA PRO A 995 -3.40 2.18 -62.92
C PRO A 995 -1.86 2.05 -63.03
N GLY A 996 -1.27 1.92 -64.22
CA GLY A 996 0.19 2.00 -64.42
C GLY A 996 0.75 3.42 -64.54
N ALA A 997 -0.07 4.41 -64.91
CA ALA A 997 0.38 5.74 -65.37
C ALA A 997 0.73 6.75 -64.24
N HIS A 998 1.21 6.27 -63.09
CA HIS A 998 1.39 7.09 -61.89
C HIS A 998 2.49 8.16 -62.04
N GLN A 999 3.57 7.87 -62.77
CA GLN A 999 4.69 8.79 -62.92
C GLN A 999 4.33 10.02 -63.75
N THR A 1000 3.47 9.89 -64.76
CA THR A 1000 3.05 11.02 -65.62
C THR A 1000 2.28 12.07 -64.81
N VAL A 1001 1.26 11.65 -64.05
CA VAL A 1001 0.46 12.55 -63.21
C VAL A 1001 1.32 13.25 -62.16
N LEU A 1002 2.26 12.53 -61.54
CA LEU A 1002 3.19 13.11 -60.58
C LEU A 1002 4.18 14.08 -61.25
N SER A 1003 4.60 13.83 -62.49
CA SER A 1003 5.51 14.73 -63.23
C SER A 1003 4.84 16.05 -63.62
N GLU A 1004 3.58 16.01 -64.04
CA GLU A 1004 2.79 17.20 -64.40
C GLU A 1004 2.46 18.04 -63.17
N LEU A 1005 2.08 17.42 -62.04
CA LEU A 1005 1.91 18.12 -60.77
C LEU A 1005 3.22 18.79 -60.32
N ARG A 1006 4.36 18.11 -60.48
CA ARG A 1006 5.68 18.68 -60.13
C ARG A 1006 6.03 19.88 -61.01
N ALA A 1007 5.75 19.81 -62.32
CA ALA A 1007 5.94 20.94 -63.23
C ALA A 1007 5.02 22.12 -62.89
N PHE A 1008 3.76 21.84 -62.55
CA PHE A 1008 2.79 22.86 -62.14
C PHE A 1008 3.23 23.59 -60.86
N LEU A 1009 3.63 22.84 -59.82
CA LEU A 1009 4.17 23.39 -58.56
C LEU A 1009 5.49 24.16 -58.76
N THR A 1010 6.35 23.72 -59.69
CA THR A 1010 7.60 24.43 -60.01
C THR A 1010 7.33 25.76 -60.74
N THR A 1011 6.25 25.84 -61.51
CA THR A 1011 5.84 27.06 -62.23
C THR A 1011 5.15 28.08 -61.31
N HIS A 1012 4.57 27.61 -60.19
CA HIS A 1012 3.86 28.42 -59.19
C HIS A 1012 4.51 28.29 -57.81
N ALA A 1013 5.85 28.39 -57.76
CA ALA A 1013 6.64 28.05 -56.58
C ALA A 1013 6.40 28.96 -55.36
N ASP A 1014 5.91 30.19 -55.59
CA ASP A 1014 5.63 31.19 -54.56
C ASP A 1014 4.12 31.33 -54.24
N ASP A 1015 3.24 30.54 -54.88
CA ASP A 1015 1.79 30.55 -54.69
C ASP A 1015 1.29 29.41 -53.80
N GLN A 1016 0.16 29.61 -53.11
CA GLN A 1016 -0.46 28.56 -52.28
C GLN A 1016 -1.35 27.64 -53.14
N VAL A 1017 -0.88 26.41 -53.41
CA VAL A 1017 -1.57 25.45 -54.29
C VAL A 1017 -2.33 24.38 -53.50
N GLU A 1018 -3.64 24.27 -53.74
CA GLU A 1018 -4.49 23.17 -53.25
C GLU A 1018 -4.53 22.02 -54.27
N VAL A 1019 -4.40 20.77 -53.80
CA VAL A 1019 -4.44 19.56 -54.65
C VAL A 1019 -5.60 18.67 -54.25
N THR A 1020 -6.70 18.73 -55.02
CA THR A 1020 -7.91 17.93 -54.77
C THR A 1020 -7.91 16.65 -55.62
N TRP A 1021 -8.10 15.49 -54.97
CA TRP A 1021 -8.22 14.19 -55.66
C TRP A 1021 -9.66 13.69 -55.61
N ARG A 1022 -10.17 13.20 -56.75
CA ARG A 1022 -11.45 12.49 -56.84
C ARG A 1022 -11.31 11.29 -57.77
N VAL A 1023 -12.04 10.22 -57.49
CA VAL A 1023 -12.28 9.17 -58.50
C VAL A 1023 -13.26 9.74 -59.52
N VAL A 1024 -13.03 9.43 -60.80
CA VAL A 1024 -13.90 9.79 -61.92
C VAL A 1024 -14.24 8.46 -62.60
N GLU A 1025 -15.53 8.25 -62.89
CA GLU A 1025 -16.03 7.13 -63.69
C GLU A 1025 -15.80 7.38 -65.19
#